data_AF-A0AA36N393-F1
#
_entry.id   AF-A0AA36N393-F1
#
_cell.length_a   1.000
_cell.length_b   1.000
_cell.length_c   1.000
_cell.angle_alpha   90.00
_cell.angle_beta   90.00
_cell.angle_gamma   90.00
#
_symmetry.space_group_name_H-M   'P 1'
#
loop_
_entity.id
_entity.type
_entity.pdbx_description
1 polymer ?
#
loop_
_entity_poly.entity_id
_entity_poly.type
_entity_poly.pdbx_seq_one_letter_code
_entity_poly.pdbx_strand_id
1 'polypeptide(L)'
;MATTSSRRRGLGIVLALSRLWPRTESSFAAHDFAGGARLKNRNSALVRPRSLHAGVALRARAAQEDNSAQDRLDLEEVVVEADRVLQDNGTVQETKAVLRKAQKIYPGKWTLSGLKDELQQKLREFVEEAKVAGKGLDEDSRRAAQVTSQHLWRGGVALRASPQQDEWLAKSREEVEGFSKAQVSSWVAAVLLDAGLEADDITEVTTILLKQKVVGAALLKLTLEKLIPHGPAMLLTRKIRLLQEPQVTEQVVTAKDFNIAACLRPSNGDRPKRFLELDSCVDDCMQAVQDNLPLVTKATIPRVPAAMLSRFMGGGKTTMLYEVFDRLKKEEKLPIFISFSGDSLVYRLDGEKVMDTMLRAIAVSLMKNKPADKKGAERVRCSEEALKAYLEDKKDVVLVVDELNVLLKSNPTYDRQALGRFLRDTFLNPAGRHLVLSTSIPTSAGLEQVLDTGAEGSRKVIPIQMPRCAEVQRLRGMHPNCAALTPLEAVYFGYVPSLIYSVKTGDLDLKDRFRDIARFAKSEGLQDLARSFLSEFFTGRRGSNHDPVRAFDALTESPALGEIRWILAYVGRMCCHLEWEQVGEWIDEIPRWSGKVESGQDWETVVLVALCLRCHEAMYSSPHELLKLPRGARRPADVHLMRVPQENCSGPSDMLAWWKEQPIPTYPYIAVLSPNGTKTSIIDVMWVYQKEAAANCFVTAIQAKLGKAIPKQDMPQGMLGLLFRGQAPAATRVDPWQRWEYLTARDFASFLGKSLTAACPGNWPSLTD
;
A
#
# COMPACT_ATOMS: atom_id res chain seq x y z
N MET A 1 -0.41 -38.53 52.73
CA MET A 1 -0.89 -39.86 53.17
C MET A 1 -2.40 -39.78 53.39
N ALA A 2 -3.13 -40.86 53.05
CA ALA A 2 -4.60 -41.03 52.98
C ALA A 2 -5.27 -40.37 51.74
N THR A 3 -5.84 -41.04 50.71
CA THR A 3 -6.95 -42.05 50.58
C THR A 3 -8.22 -41.59 51.31
N THR A 4 -9.45 -41.54 50.77
CA THR A 4 -10.11 -42.39 49.76
C THR A 4 -11.48 -41.80 49.32
N SER A 5 -11.85 -42.07 48.06
CA SER A 5 -13.18 -42.35 47.45
C SER A 5 -14.51 -41.82 48.02
N SER A 6 -15.42 -41.38 47.12
CA SER A 6 -16.64 -42.15 46.80
C SER A 6 -17.27 -41.75 45.44
N ARG A 7 -17.91 -42.74 44.80
CA ARG A 7 -18.62 -42.73 43.50
C ARG A 7 -20.14 -42.70 43.72
N ARG A 8 -20.91 -42.16 42.75
CA ARG A 8 -22.11 -42.73 42.06
C ARG A 8 -22.70 -41.63 41.17
N ARG A 9 -22.63 -41.71 39.83
CA ARG A 9 -23.50 -42.42 38.84
C ARG A 9 -24.98 -42.02 38.86
N GLY A 10 -25.42 -41.43 37.75
CA GLY A 10 -26.81 -41.36 37.27
C GLY A 10 -26.86 -40.76 35.85
N LEU A 11 -27.05 -41.62 34.85
CA LEU A 11 -27.25 -41.28 33.43
C LEU A 11 -28.67 -40.76 33.16
N GLY A 12 -28.82 -39.92 32.14
CA GLY A 12 -30.10 -39.64 31.48
C GLY A 12 -29.91 -38.71 30.28
N ILE A 13 -30.23 -39.19 29.07
CA ILE A 13 -29.96 -38.60 27.76
C ILE A 13 -31.26 -38.00 27.17
N VAL A 14 -31.12 -36.95 26.34
CA VAL A 14 -31.90 -36.58 25.11
C VAL A 14 -32.91 -35.40 25.08
N LEU A 15 -32.64 -34.53 24.08
CA LEU A 15 -33.46 -33.63 23.21
C LEU A 15 -33.96 -32.22 23.62
N ALA A 16 -33.38 -31.25 22.88
CA ALA A 16 -33.99 -30.27 21.95
C ALA A 16 -34.77 -29.01 22.42
N LEU A 17 -34.22 -27.86 21.99
CA LEU A 17 -34.84 -26.71 21.31
C LEU A 17 -36.23 -26.23 21.79
N SER A 18 -36.33 -24.99 22.25
CA SER A 18 -36.76 -23.83 21.43
C SER A 18 -37.28 -22.62 22.24
N ARG A 19 -36.94 -21.42 21.73
CA ARG A 19 -37.76 -20.18 21.62
C ARG A 19 -37.96 -19.21 22.81
N LEU A 20 -37.83 -17.92 22.43
CA LEU A 20 -38.46 -16.66 22.91
C LEU A 20 -37.70 -15.76 23.92
N TRP A 21 -37.08 -14.69 23.38
CA TRP A 21 -37.36 -13.23 23.56
C TRP A 21 -37.94 -12.75 24.93
N PRO A 22 -37.81 -11.46 25.39
CA PRO A 22 -36.77 -10.42 25.24
C PRO A 22 -36.54 -9.49 26.48
N ARG A 23 -35.80 -8.39 26.20
CA ARG A 23 -35.88 -7.02 26.77
C ARG A 23 -35.19 -6.79 28.11
N THR A 24 -34.21 -5.89 28.07
CA THR A 24 -34.22 -4.71 28.93
C THR A 24 -33.71 -3.49 28.16
N GLU A 25 -34.55 -2.48 28.14
CA GLU A 25 -34.26 -1.09 27.79
C GLU A 25 -33.35 -0.46 28.86
N SER A 26 -32.56 0.54 28.45
CA SER A 26 -32.35 1.72 29.28
C SER A 26 -32.10 2.92 28.37
N SER A 27 -33.12 3.73 28.24
CA SER A 27 -33.13 5.07 27.64
C SER A 27 -32.44 6.08 28.58
N PHE A 28 -31.84 7.12 28.01
CA PHE A 28 -31.77 8.43 28.66
C PHE A 28 -31.90 9.56 27.63
N ALA A 29 -32.99 10.30 27.83
CA ALA A 29 -33.25 11.73 27.61
C ALA A 29 -33.06 12.40 26.21
N ALA A 30 -34.24 12.66 25.65
CA ALA A 30 -34.68 13.69 24.71
C ALA A 30 -34.12 15.11 24.85
N HIS A 31 -34.12 15.84 23.73
CA HIS A 31 -34.69 17.19 23.65
C HIS A 31 -35.32 17.43 22.25
N ASP A 32 -36.60 17.83 22.26
CA ASP A 32 -37.46 18.13 21.12
C ASP A 32 -37.14 19.48 20.44
N PHE A 33 -37.42 19.58 19.13
CA PHE A 33 -38.13 20.73 18.56
C PHE A 33 -38.91 20.32 17.30
N ALA A 34 -40.17 20.76 17.25
CA ALA A 34 -41.21 20.35 16.31
C ALA A 34 -41.39 21.28 15.11
N GLY A 35 -42.06 20.76 14.07
CA GLY A 35 -42.74 21.51 12.99
C GLY A 35 -42.33 21.02 11.60
N GLY A 36 -43.18 20.62 10.66
CA GLY A 36 -44.63 20.68 10.55
C GLY A 36 -45.01 20.73 9.07
N ALA A 37 -45.80 19.75 8.63
CA ALA A 37 -46.85 19.83 7.60
C ALA A 37 -46.54 19.79 6.07
N ARG A 38 -47.25 18.82 5.45
CA ARG A 38 -48.14 18.89 4.27
C ARG A 38 -47.63 18.50 2.87
N LEU A 39 -48.11 17.31 2.49
CA LEU A 39 -48.53 16.86 1.16
C LEU A 39 -49.28 17.92 0.32
N LYS A 40 -49.02 17.93 -0.99
CA LYS A 40 -50.05 18.05 -2.04
C LYS A 40 -49.58 17.48 -3.38
N ASN A 41 -50.31 16.46 -3.84
CA ASN A 41 -50.34 15.91 -5.19
C ASN A 41 -50.78 16.95 -6.24
N ARG A 42 -50.25 16.83 -7.48
CA ARG A 42 -51.06 16.91 -8.71
C ARG A 42 -50.34 16.29 -9.92
N ASN A 43 -51.04 15.33 -10.53
CA ASN A 43 -50.75 14.66 -11.80
C ASN A 43 -50.89 15.60 -13.01
N SER A 44 -50.12 15.36 -14.07
CA SER A 44 -50.63 15.40 -15.46
C SER A 44 -49.68 14.73 -16.48
N ALA A 45 -50.11 13.56 -16.95
CA ALA A 45 -50.11 13.04 -18.33
C ALA A 45 -48.90 13.19 -19.30
N LEU A 46 -48.32 12.02 -19.62
CA LEU A 46 -48.13 11.44 -20.97
C LEU A 46 -47.47 12.28 -22.09
N VAL A 47 -46.20 11.97 -22.38
CA VAL A 47 -45.72 11.58 -23.72
C VAL A 47 -44.66 10.49 -23.54
N ARG A 48 -44.92 9.26 -24.02
CA ARG A 48 -43.90 8.19 -24.15
C ARG A 48 -43.11 8.40 -25.44
N PRO A 49 -41.77 8.35 -25.45
CA PRO A 49 -41.01 7.96 -26.63
C PRO A 49 -40.72 6.46 -26.60
N ARG A 50 -40.92 5.81 -27.75
CA ARG A 50 -40.66 4.40 -28.02
C ARG A 50 -39.18 4.06 -27.81
N SER A 51 -38.86 3.30 -26.77
CA SER A 51 -37.58 2.59 -26.62
C SER A 51 -37.67 1.25 -27.36
N LEU A 52 -37.35 1.22 -28.65
CA LEU A 52 -37.42 0.00 -29.46
C LEU A 52 -36.37 0.01 -30.58
N HIS A 53 -35.11 0.30 -30.26
CA HIS A 53 -34.04 0.24 -31.29
C HIS A 53 -32.74 -0.45 -30.87
N ALA A 54 -32.33 -0.41 -29.60
CA ALA A 54 -31.07 -1.06 -29.18
C ALA A 54 -31.16 -2.60 -29.16
N GLY A 55 -32.19 -3.16 -28.51
CA GLY A 55 -32.39 -4.62 -28.45
C GLY A 55 -32.72 -5.28 -29.80
N VAL A 56 -33.37 -4.55 -30.72
CA VAL A 56 -33.69 -5.06 -32.07
C VAL A 56 -32.43 -5.12 -32.95
N ALA A 57 -31.53 -4.14 -32.83
CA ALA A 57 -30.29 -4.11 -33.60
C ALA A 57 -29.30 -5.21 -33.17
N LEU A 58 -29.23 -5.53 -31.87
CA LEU A 58 -28.38 -6.61 -31.36
C LEU A 58 -28.91 -7.99 -31.73
N ARG A 59 -30.23 -8.22 -31.65
CA ARG A 59 -30.86 -9.48 -32.08
C ARG A 59 -30.77 -9.70 -33.60
N ALA A 60 -30.96 -8.65 -34.41
CA ALA A 60 -30.87 -8.75 -35.86
C ALA A 60 -29.44 -9.09 -36.33
N ARG A 61 -28.41 -8.61 -35.63
CA ARG A 61 -27.00 -8.88 -35.96
C ARG A 61 -26.53 -10.25 -35.46
N ALA A 62 -27.00 -10.69 -34.29
CA ALA A 62 -26.74 -12.05 -33.77
C ALA A 62 -27.34 -13.15 -34.65
N ALA A 63 -28.43 -12.85 -35.38
CA ALA A 63 -29.06 -13.74 -36.35
C ALA A 63 -28.34 -13.77 -37.72
N GLN A 64 -27.52 -12.76 -38.03
CA GLN A 64 -26.79 -12.66 -39.30
C GLN A 64 -25.38 -13.26 -39.29
N GLU A 65 -24.84 -13.61 -38.12
CA GLU A 65 -23.47 -14.15 -37.99
C GLU A 65 -23.45 -15.55 -37.36
N ASP A 66 -22.57 -16.42 -37.88
CA ASP A 66 -22.28 -17.80 -37.45
C ASP A 66 -21.61 -17.84 -36.07
N ASN A 67 -22.37 -17.50 -35.03
CA ASN A 67 -21.93 -17.56 -33.64
C ASN A 67 -22.35 -18.89 -32.99
N SER A 68 -21.56 -19.37 -32.03
CA SER A 68 -21.91 -20.56 -31.26
C SER A 68 -23.20 -20.33 -30.46
N ALA A 69 -23.96 -21.39 -30.18
CA ALA A 69 -25.21 -21.29 -29.41
C ALA A 69 -25.00 -20.70 -28.01
N GLN A 70 -23.82 -20.91 -27.41
CA GLN A 70 -23.47 -20.37 -26.10
C GLN A 70 -23.20 -18.86 -26.16
N ASP A 71 -22.48 -18.38 -27.18
CA ASP A 71 -22.21 -16.94 -27.33
C ASP A 71 -23.50 -16.15 -27.54
N ARG A 72 -24.51 -16.76 -28.19
CA ARG A 72 -25.84 -16.15 -28.36
C ARG A 72 -26.60 -16.02 -27.02
N LEU A 73 -26.53 -17.04 -26.16
CA LEU A 73 -27.15 -17.01 -24.83
C LEU A 73 -26.48 -16.00 -23.91
N ASP A 74 -25.14 -15.96 -23.90
CA ASP A 74 -24.38 -15.02 -23.07
C ASP A 74 -24.58 -13.57 -23.53
N LEU A 75 -24.77 -13.33 -24.84
CA LEU A 75 -25.13 -12.01 -25.36
C LEU A 75 -26.56 -11.60 -24.97
N GLU A 76 -27.52 -12.53 -25.01
CA GLU A 76 -28.89 -12.26 -24.57
C GLU A 76 -28.95 -11.86 -23.10
N GLU A 77 -28.16 -12.51 -22.23
CA GLU A 77 -28.06 -12.17 -20.81
C GLU A 77 -27.50 -10.74 -20.62
N VAL A 78 -26.46 -10.37 -21.37
CA VAL A 78 -25.89 -9.02 -21.33
C VAL A 78 -26.89 -7.96 -21.84
N VAL A 79 -27.69 -8.29 -22.85
CA VAL A 79 -28.73 -7.38 -23.38
C VAL A 79 -29.86 -7.18 -22.38
N VAL A 80 -30.30 -8.24 -21.69
CA VAL A 80 -31.32 -8.16 -20.64
C VAL A 80 -30.82 -7.32 -19.46
N GLU A 81 -29.56 -7.50 -19.05
CA GLU A 81 -28.94 -6.71 -17.99
C GLU A 81 -28.78 -5.23 -18.40
N ALA A 82 -28.41 -4.96 -19.66
CA ALA A 82 -28.32 -3.60 -20.20
C ALA A 82 -29.67 -2.90 -20.22
N ASP A 83 -30.73 -3.57 -20.69
CA ASP A 83 -32.09 -3.02 -20.71
C ASP A 83 -32.61 -2.76 -19.30
N ARG A 84 -32.29 -3.63 -18.32
CA ARG A 84 -32.62 -3.42 -16.91
C ARG A 84 -31.95 -2.16 -16.36
N VAL A 85 -30.63 -2.03 -16.54
CA VAL A 85 -29.85 -0.86 -16.10
C VAL A 85 -30.37 0.44 -16.73
N LEU A 86 -30.80 0.39 -18.00
CA LEU A 86 -31.36 1.56 -18.69
C LEU A 86 -32.79 1.92 -18.24
N GLN A 87 -33.64 0.93 -17.93
CA GLN A 87 -34.99 1.17 -17.42
C GLN A 87 -35.00 1.72 -15.99
N ASP A 88 -34.00 1.34 -15.19
CA ASP A 88 -33.89 1.72 -13.77
C ASP A 88 -33.07 3.01 -13.53
N ASN A 89 -32.68 3.75 -14.58
CA ASN A 89 -31.75 4.90 -14.50
C ASN A 89 -30.43 4.55 -13.78
N GLY A 90 -29.86 3.39 -14.12
CA GLY A 90 -28.65 2.87 -13.48
C GLY A 90 -27.45 3.81 -13.55
N THR A 91 -26.57 3.65 -12.58
CA THR A 91 -25.38 4.47 -12.39
C THR A 91 -24.34 4.22 -13.49
N VAL A 92 -23.42 5.18 -13.68
CA VAL A 92 -22.31 5.06 -14.64
C VAL A 92 -21.44 3.81 -14.40
N GLN A 93 -21.35 3.33 -13.15
CA GLN A 93 -20.60 2.13 -12.81
C GLN A 93 -21.31 0.84 -13.25
N GLU A 94 -22.64 0.79 -13.15
CA GLU A 94 -23.45 -0.35 -13.60
C GLU A 94 -23.38 -0.48 -15.13
N THR A 95 -23.48 0.65 -15.85
CA THR A 95 -23.29 0.67 -17.30
C THR A 95 -21.89 0.22 -17.72
N LYS A 96 -20.84 0.64 -16.98
CA LYS A 96 -19.46 0.18 -17.22
C LYS A 96 -19.29 -1.32 -16.93
N ALA A 97 -19.99 -1.85 -15.93
CA ALA A 97 -19.94 -3.28 -15.61
C ALA A 97 -20.57 -4.14 -16.71
N VAL A 98 -21.74 -3.73 -17.22
CA VAL A 98 -22.40 -4.41 -18.36
C VAL A 98 -21.51 -4.37 -19.62
N LEU A 99 -20.88 -3.22 -19.90
CA LEU A 99 -19.95 -3.09 -21.04
C LEU A 99 -18.71 -3.97 -20.92
N ARG A 100 -18.14 -4.10 -19.71
CA ARG A 100 -17.01 -5.00 -19.46
C ARG A 100 -17.41 -6.47 -19.63
N LYS A 101 -18.63 -6.84 -19.21
CA LYS A 101 -19.18 -8.18 -19.41
C LYS A 101 -19.34 -8.48 -20.90
N ALA A 102 -19.87 -7.54 -21.69
CA ALA A 102 -19.96 -7.63 -23.15
C ALA A 102 -18.59 -7.80 -23.83
N GLN A 103 -17.61 -6.97 -23.44
CA GLN A 103 -16.24 -7.03 -23.99
C GLN A 103 -15.52 -8.34 -23.67
N LYS A 104 -15.84 -8.97 -22.54
CA LYS A 104 -15.27 -10.26 -22.15
C LYS A 104 -15.78 -11.42 -23.02
N ILE A 105 -17.02 -11.33 -23.52
CA ILE A 105 -17.62 -12.32 -24.43
C ILE A 105 -17.08 -12.14 -25.86
N TYR A 106 -16.79 -10.89 -26.29
CA TYR A 106 -16.19 -10.60 -27.60
C TYR A 106 -14.88 -9.79 -27.51
N PRO A 107 -13.77 -10.42 -27.08
CA PRO A 107 -12.48 -9.75 -27.01
C PRO A 107 -11.90 -9.57 -28.42
N GLY A 108 -11.87 -8.31 -28.90
CA GLY A 108 -11.13 -7.93 -30.11
C GLY A 108 -11.91 -7.20 -31.20
N LYS A 109 -13.24 -7.04 -31.10
CA LYS A 109 -14.03 -6.30 -32.10
C LYS A 109 -14.62 -4.97 -31.62
N TRP A 110 -14.53 -4.65 -30.34
CA TRP A 110 -15.08 -3.40 -29.79
C TRP A 110 -13.97 -2.58 -29.13
N THR A 111 -13.16 -1.88 -29.94
CA THR A 111 -12.35 -0.77 -29.43
C THR A 111 -13.24 0.46 -29.27
N LEU A 112 -12.95 1.30 -28.27
CA LEU A 112 -13.63 2.58 -28.04
C LEU A 112 -13.60 3.48 -29.29
N SER A 113 -12.56 3.34 -30.13
CA SER A 113 -12.46 3.99 -31.44
C SER A 113 -13.40 3.40 -32.48
N GLY A 114 -13.53 2.07 -32.56
CA GLY A 114 -14.45 1.40 -33.51
C GLY A 114 -15.92 1.70 -33.22
N LEU A 115 -16.30 1.76 -31.93
CA LEU A 115 -17.65 2.16 -31.52
C LEU A 115 -17.94 3.65 -31.83
N LYS A 116 -16.92 4.51 -31.72
CA LYS A 116 -16.99 5.93 -32.09
C LYS A 116 -17.17 6.11 -33.60
N ASP A 117 -16.43 5.35 -34.41
CA ASP A 117 -16.51 5.40 -35.87
C ASP A 117 -17.86 4.84 -36.37
N GLU A 118 -18.37 3.79 -35.74
CA GLU A 118 -19.68 3.20 -36.05
C GLU A 118 -20.83 4.10 -35.60
N LEU A 119 -20.75 4.75 -34.43
CA LEU A 119 -21.70 5.78 -34.00
C LEU A 119 -21.66 6.99 -34.92
N GLN A 120 -20.49 7.43 -35.37
CA GLN A 120 -20.35 8.53 -36.34
C GLN A 120 -20.89 8.15 -37.72
N GLN A 121 -20.77 6.89 -38.14
CA GLN A 121 -21.35 6.40 -39.38
C GLN A 121 -22.88 6.31 -39.29
N LYS A 122 -23.43 5.78 -38.19
CA LYS A 122 -24.88 5.76 -37.95
C LYS A 122 -25.48 7.14 -37.74
N LEU A 123 -24.73 8.07 -37.17
CA LEU A 123 -25.14 9.48 -37.06
C LEU A 123 -25.16 10.15 -38.45
N ARG A 124 -24.21 9.81 -39.34
CA ARG A 124 -24.22 10.24 -40.75
C ARG A 124 -25.40 9.67 -41.53
N GLU A 125 -25.71 8.39 -41.35
CA GLU A 125 -26.86 7.72 -41.97
C GLU A 125 -28.18 8.31 -41.46
N PHE A 126 -28.30 8.55 -40.15
CA PHE A 126 -29.46 9.21 -39.53
C PHE A 126 -29.63 10.67 -39.99
N VAL A 127 -28.53 11.39 -40.24
CA VAL A 127 -28.54 12.75 -40.81
C VAL A 127 -28.92 12.76 -42.29
N GLU A 128 -28.53 11.74 -43.07
CA GLU A 128 -28.98 11.58 -44.46
C GLU A 128 -30.45 11.14 -44.54
N GLU A 129 -30.92 10.26 -43.66
CA GLU A 129 -32.35 9.93 -43.54
C GLU A 129 -33.19 11.16 -43.11
N ALA A 130 -32.64 12.01 -42.25
CA ALA A 130 -33.28 13.29 -41.88
C ALA A 130 -33.27 14.33 -43.03
N LYS A 131 -32.30 14.27 -43.95
CA LYS A 131 -32.29 15.10 -45.18
C LYS A 131 -33.38 14.68 -46.17
N VAL A 132 -33.71 13.38 -46.25
CA VAL A 132 -34.81 12.86 -47.08
C VAL A 132 -36.19 13.28 -46.52
N ALA A 133 -36.29 13.60 -45.23
CA ALA A 133 -37.53 14.04 -44.58
C ALA A 133 -37.83 15.55 -44.68
N GLY A 134 -37.07 16.32 -45.47
CA GLY A 134 -37.49 17.61 -46.01
C GLY A 134 -37.79 18.71 -44.98
N LYS A 135 -36.77 19.21 -44.28
CA LYS A 135 -36.71 20.60 -43.80
C LYS A 135 -35.26 21.11 -43.87
N GLY A 136 -35.03 22.14 -44.69
CA GLY A 136 -33.72 22.73 -44.89
C GLY A 136 -33.20 23.45 -43.64
N LEU A 137 -31.91 23.31 -43.37
CA LEU A 137 -31.15 24.11 -42.40
C LEU A 137 -30.49 25.29 -43.13
N ASP A 138 -30.48 26.45 -42.48
CA ASP A 138 -29.91 27.69 -43.00
C ASP A 138 -28.37 27.65 -43.13
N GLU A 139 -27.85 28.65 -43.85
CA GLU A 139 -26.45 28.80 -44.22
C GLU A 139 -25.47 28.99 -43.05
N ASP A 140 -25.93 29.37 -41.85
CA ASP A 140 -25.06 29.57 -40.69
C ASP A 140 -24.63 28.24 -40.06
N SER A 141 -25.45 27.20 -40.21
CA SER A 141 -25.11 25.84 -39.78
C SER A 141 -24.04 25.19 -40.67
N ARG A 142 -23.91 25.62 -41.94
CA ARG A 142 -22.84 25.13 -42.84
C ARG A 142 -21.49 25.75 -42.52
N ARG A 143 -21.44 27.01 -42.06
CA ARG A 143 -20.19 27.68 -41.66
C ARG A 143 -19.61 27.13 -40.36
N ALA A 144 -20.44 26.73 -39.40
CA ALA A 144 -19.98 26.13 -38.14
C ALA A 144 -19.32 24.74 -38.34
N ALA A 145 -19.80 23.94 -39.30
CA ALA A 145 -19.20 22.64 -39.63
C ALA A 145 -17.86 22.76 -40.36
N GLN A 146 -17.65 23.85 -41.12
CA GLN A 146 -16.44 24.06 -41.92
C GLN A 146 -15.25 24.59 -41.09
N VAL A 147 -15.51 25.25 -39.95
CA VAL A 147 -14.47 25.68 -39.00
C VAL A 147 -13.99 24.54 -38.10
N THR A 148 -14.84 23.54 -37.87
CA THR A 148 -14.53 22.41 -36.96
C THR A 148 -13.64 21.34 -37.62
N SER A 149 -13.59 21.25 -38.95
CA SER A 149 -12.75 20.26 -39.65
C SER A 149 -11.27 20.65 -39.80
N GLN A 150 -10.93 21.94 -39.65
CA GLN A 150 -9.55 22.42 -39.83
C GLN A 150 -8.65 22.31 -38.58
N HIS A 151 -9.20 21.98 -37.40
CA HIS A 151 -8.42 21.87 -36.16
C HIS A 151 -8.08 20.43 -35.71
N LEU A 152 -8.46 19.41 -36.47
CA LEU A 152 -8.34 18.00 -36.06
C LEU A 152 -7.06 17.27 -36.55
N TRP A 153 -5.99 17.97 -36.91
CA TRP A 153 -4.75 17.37 -37.43
C TRP A 153 -3.47 17.67 -36.62
N ARG A 154 -3.55 17.81 -35.29
CA ARG A 154 -2.34 17.79 -34.44
C ARG A 154 -2.56 16.95 -33.17
N GLY A 155 -2.24 15.66 -33.27
CA GLY A 155 -2.10 14.79 -32.12
C GLY A 155 -0.79 15.03 -31.36
N GLY A 156 -0.84 14.78 -30.05
CA GLY A 156 0.30 14.32 -29.26
C GLY A 156 1.49 15.28 -29.13
N VAL A 157 1.26 16.49 -28.65
CA VAL A 157 2.32 17.30 -28.03
C VAL A 157 1.82 17.69 -26.66
N ALA A 158 2.62 17.46 -25.61
CA ALA A 158 2.38 18.05 -24.31
C ALA A 158 2.23 19.57 -24.50
N LEU A 159 0.98 20.05 -24.44
CA LEU A 159 0.66 21.47 -24.58
C LEU A 159 1.37 22.18 -23.43
N ARG A 160 2.50 22.84 -23.72
CA ARG A 160 2.95 23.94 -22.87
C ARG A 160 1.75 24.86 -22.71
N ALA A 161 1.45 25.24 -21.47
CA ALA A 161 0.44 26.24 -21.19
C ALA A 161 0.62 27.40 -22.17
N SER A 162 -0.44 27.80 -22.86
CA SER A 162 -0.35 28.98 -23.71
C SER A 162 -0.08 30.18 -22.80
N PRO A 163 0.65 31.22 -23.25
CA PRO A 163 0.84 32.43 -22.45
C PRO A 163 -0.48 33.03 -21.92
N GLN A 164 -1.56 32.80 -22.68
CA GLN A 164 -2.92 33.18 -22.30
C GLN A 164 -3.48 32.34 -21.14
N GLN A 165 -3.16 31.04 -21.06
CA GLN A 165 -3.54 30.18 -19.95
C GLN A 165 -2.86 30.61 -18.64
N ASP A 166 -1.56 30.90 -18.68
CA ASP A 166 -0.82 31.42 -17.52
C ASP A 166 -1.40 32.77 -17.05
N GLU A 167 -1.77 33.64 -18.00
CA GLU A 167 -2.44 34.90 -17.68
C GLU A 167 -3.78 34.69 -16.97
N TRP A 168 -4.59 33.72 -17.39
CA TRP A 168 -5.85 33.38 -16.72
C TRP A 168 -5.63 32.82 -15.32
N LEU A 169 -4.64 31.94 -15.15
CA LEU A 169 -4.35 31.30 -13.87
C LEU A 169 -3.80 32.27 -12.81
N ALA A 170 -3.22 33.40 -13.26
CA ALA A 170 -2.67 34.46 -12.41
C ALA A 170 -3.72 35.48 -11.91
N LYS A 171 -4.98 35.40 -12.36
CA LYS A 171 -6.01 36.40 -12.05
C LYS A 171 -6.38 36.41 -10.57
N SER A 172 -6.44 37.61 -9.98
CA SER A 172 -6.82 37.82 -8.58
C SER A 172 -8.31 37.55 -8.35
N ARG A 173 -8.72 37.45 -7.08
CA ARG A 173 -10.13 37.31 -6.73
C ARG A 173 -10.97 38.46 -7.28
N GLU A 174 -10.49 39.70 -7.15
CA GLU A 174 -11.18 40.92 -7.59
C GLU A 174 -11.34 40.94 -9.10
N GLU A 175 -10.30 40.51 -9.84
CA GLU A 175 -10.37 40.36 -11.29
C GLU A 175 -11.40 39.30 -11.68
N VAL A 176 -11.33 38.11 -11.06
CA VAL A 176 -12.27 37.01 -11.32
C VAL A 176 -13.69 37.41 -10.96
N GLU A 177 -13.91 38.16 -9.89
CA GLU A 177 -15.23 38.67 -9.48
C GLU A 177 -15.86 39.53 -10.58
N GLY A 178 -15.05 40.31 -11.28
CA GLY A 178 -15.44 41.16 -12.41
C GLY A 178 -15.63 40.42 -13.75
N PHE A 179 -15.40 39.11 -13.82
CA PHE A 179 -15.49 38.39 -15.10
C PHE A 179 -16.92 38.33 -15.66
N SER A 180 -17.02 38.64 -16.95
CA SER A 180 -18.18 38.31 -17.78
C SER A 180 -18.32 36.79 -17.97
N LYS A 181 -19.46 36.36 -18.50
CA LYS A 181 -19.76 34.93 -18.74
C LYS A 181 -18.72 34.24 -19.64
N ALA A 182 -18.27 34.94 -20.68
CA ALA A 182 -17.26 34.41 -21.59
C ALA A 182 -15.89 34.27 -20.88
N GLN A 183 -15.53 35.26 -20.06
CA GLN A 183 -14.28 35.23 -19.29
C GLN A 183 -14.31 34.14 -18.20
N VAL A 184 -15.46 33.92 -17.54
CA VAL A 184 -15.65 32.77 -16.63
C VAL A 184 -15.42 31.45 -17.35
N SER A 185 -15.99 31.28 -18.54
CA SER A 185 -15.80 30.06 -19.35
C SER A 185 -14.33 29.84 -19.70
N SER A 186 -13.62 30.88 -20.13
CA SER A 186 -12.19 30.80 -20.46
C SER A 186 -11.31 30.52 -19.24
N TRP A 187 -11.60 31.16 -18.11
CA TRP A 187 -10.87 30.94 -16.86
C TRP A 187 -11.08 29.52 -16.32
N VAL A 188 -12.33 29.03 -16.32
CA VAL A 188 -12.64 27.65 -15.90
C VAL A 188 -11.97 26.64 -16.81
N ALA A 189 -11.95 26.87 -18.12
CA ALA A 189 -11.22 26.02 -19.05
C ALA A 189 -9.73 25.96 -18.72
N ALA A 190 -9.11 27.12 -18.46
CA ALA A 190 -7.70 27.19 -18.06
C ALA A 190 -7.41 26.41 -16.76
N VAL A 191 -8.29 26.55 -15.75
CA VAL A 191 -8.16 25.85 -14.46
C VAL A 191 -8.32 24.34 -14.59
N LEU A 192 -9.31 23.88 -15.37
CA LEU A 192 -9.54 22.44 -15.56
C LEU A 192 -8.45 21.81 -16.45
N LEU A 193 -7.95 22.55 -17.42
CA LEU A 193 -6.82 22.12 -18.26
C LEU A 193 -5.52 22.01 -17.44
N ASP A 194 -5.24 22.97 -16.55
CA ASP A 194 -4.10 22.92 -15.61
C ASP A 194 -4.21 21.71 -14.66
N ALA A 195 -5.42 21.34 -14.29
CA ALA A 195 -5.70 20.14 -13.51
C ALA A 195 -5.65 18.83 -14.31
N GLY A 196 -5.36 18.89 -15.62
CA GLY A 196 -5.19 17.72 -16.48
C GLY A 196 -6.48 17.06 -16.96
N LEU A 197 -7.59 17.80 -17.05
CA LEU A 197 -8.84 17.26 -17.59
C LEU A 197 -8.84 17.21 -19.12
N GLU A 198 -9.57 16.23 -19.65
CA GLU A 198 -9.76 16.06 -21.09
C GLU A 198 -10.68 17.15 -21.67
N ALA A 199 -10.50 17.44 -22.96
CA ALA A 199 -11.22 18.52 -23.65
C ALA A 199 -12.75 18.37 -23.60
N ASP A 200 -13.26 17.14 -23.61
CA ASP A 200 -14.69 16.85 -23.57
C ASP A 200 -15.29 17.27 -22.21
N ASP A 201 -14.64 16.92 -21.09
CA ASP A 201 -15.06 17.30 -19.74
C ASP A 201 -15.02 18.82 -19.54
N ILE A 202 -13.97 19.47 -20.06
CA ILE A 202 -13.82 20.93 -20.01
C ILE A 202 -14.96 21.60 -20.78
N THR A 203 -15.27 21.09 -21.97
CA THR A 203 -16.33 21.62 -22.84
C THR A 203 -17.70 21.47 -22.20
N GLU A 204 -17.98 20.33 -21.56
CA GLU A 204 -19.23 20.11 -20.84
C GLU A 204 -19.41 21.12 -19.70
N VAL A 205 -18.40 21.25 -18.82
CA VAL A 205 -18.47 22.16 -17.66
C VAL A 205 -18.63 23.61 -18.10
N THR A 206 -17.83 24.05 -19.08
CA THR A 206 -17.88 25.43 -19.58
C THR A 206 -19.22 25.74 -20.28
N THR A 207 -19.78 24.78 -21.02
CA THR A 207 -21.10 24.90 -21.64
C THR A 207 -22.20 25.04 -20.59
N ILE A 208 -22.14 24.25 -19.50
CA ILE A 208 -23.08 24.35 -18.38
C ILE A 208 -23.01 25.76 -17.76
N LEU A 209 -21.81 26.26 -17.46
CA LEU A 209 -21.63 27.59 -16.86
C LEU A 209 -22.13 28.72 -17.77
N LEU A 210 -21.86 28.64 -19.08
CA LEU A 210 -22.38 29.58 -20.08
C LEU A 210 -23.91 29.54 -20.14
N LYS A 211 -24.51 28.35 -20.20
CA LYS A 211 -25.98 28.16 -20.23
C LYS A 211 -26.65 28.69 -18.96
N GLN A 212 -26.03 28.48 -17.80
CA GLN A 212 -26.48 29.00 -16.51
C GLN A 212 -26.14 30.49 -16.29
N LYS A 213 -25.51 31.14 -17.28
CA LYS A 213 -25.20 32.58 -17.25
C LYS A 213 -24.34 32.97 -16.04
N VAL A 214 -23.46 32.07 -15.59
CA VAL A 214 -22.59 32.30 -14.43
C VAL A 214 -21.58 33.41 -14.73
N VAL A 215 -21.56 34.43 -13.88
CA VAL A 215 -20.58 35.53 -13.89
C VAL A 215 -19.58 35.36 -12.74
N GLY A 216 -18.48 36.11 -12.77
CA GLY A 216 -17.40 36.06 -11.79
C GLY A 216 -17.86 36.01 -10.33
N ALA A 217 -18.66 36.99 -9.91
CA ALA A 217 -19.22 37.06 -8.56
C ALA A 217 -20.12 35.86 -8.18
N ALA A 218 -20.77 35.21 -9.16
CA ALA A 218 -21.57 34.02 -8.92
C ALA A 218 -20.71 32.75 -8.85
N LEU A 219 -19.67 32.67 -9.69
CA LEU A 219 -18.66 31.61 -9.67
C LEU A 219 -17.97 31.56 -8.31
N LEU A 220 -17.54 32.72 -7.79
CA LEU A 220 -16.92 32.85 -6.47
C LEU A 220 -17.89 32.59 -5.30
N LYS A 221 -19.18 32.31 -5.52
CA LYS A 221 -20.13 31.89 -4.47
C LYS A 221 -20.42 30.39 -4.51
N LEU A 222 -19.82 29.65 -5.44
CA LEU A 222 -19.90 28.20 -5.49
C LEU A 222 -19.08 27.61 -4.35
N THR A 223 -19.76 26.93 -3.43
CA THR A 223 -19.15 26.14 -2.36
C THR A 223 -19.25 24.66 -2.70
N LEU A 224 -18.41 23.83 -2.06
CA LEU A 224 -18.42 22.37 -2.26
C LEU A 224 -19.76 21.75 -1.87
N GLU A 225 -20.52 22.39 -0.97
CA GLU A 225 -21.88 21.99 -0.56
C GLU A 225 -22.95 22.22 -1.65
N LYS A 226 -22.66 23.11 -2.61
CA LYS A 226 -23.56 23.44 -3.73
C LYS A 226 -23.24 22.67 -5.00
N LEU A 227 -22.18 21.87 -4.98
CA LEU A 227 -21.68 21.10 -6.11
C LEU A 227 -21.58 19.62 -5.72
N ILE A 228 -21.85 18.72 -6.66
CA ILE A 228 -21.67 17.28 -6.42
C ILE A 228 -20.16 17.03 -6.24
N PRO A 229 -19.68 16.42 -5.13
CA PRO A 229 -18.29 16.48 -4.69
C PRO A 229 -17.35 15.52 -5.46
N HIS A 230 -17.47 15.43 -6.78
CA HIS A 230 -16.66 14.55 -7.62
C HIS A 230 -16.21 15.25 -8.91
N GLY A 231 -15.01 14.92 -9.38
CA GLY A 231 -14.49 15.34 -10.69
C GLY A 231 -14.20 16.86 -10.80
N PRO A 232 -14.53 17.50 -11.95
CA PRO A 232 -14.20 18.90 -12.24
C PRO A 232 -14.67 19.90 -11.17
N ALA A 233 -15.81 19.62 -10.53
CA ALA A 233 -16.39 20.46 -9.51
C ALA A 233 -15.50 20.61 -8.26
N MET A 234 -14.80 19.55 -7.85
CA MET A 234 -13.89 19.58 -6.71
C MET A 234 -12.67 20.45 -6.98
N LEU A 235 -12.10 20.33 -8.19
CA LEU A 235 -10.93 21.09 -8.63
C LEU A 235 -11.25 22.59 -8.74
N LEU A 236 -12.41 22.90 -9.34
CA LEU A 236 -12.88 24.28 -9.45
C LEU A 236 -13.15 24.89 -8.07
N THR A 237 -13.77 24.14 -7.16
CA THR A 237 -14.01 24.60 -5.79
C THR A 237 -12.71 24.82 -5.02
N ARG A 238 -11.70 23.96 -5.21
CA ARG A 238 -10.36 24.14 -4.61
C ARG A 238 -9.73 25.45 -5.09
N LYS A 239 -9.76 25.73 -6.39
CA LYS A 239 -9.22 26.97 -6.96
C LYS A 239 -9.99 28.22 -6.49
N ILE A 240 -11.32 28.16 -6.44
CA ILE A 240 -12.15 29.25 -5.91
C ILE A 240 -11.86 29.50 -4.43
N ARG A 241 -11.69 28.44 -3.63
CA ARG A 241 -11.32 28.55 -2.22
C ARG A 241 -9.96 29.24 -2.05
N LEU A 242 -8.97 28.89 -2.87
CA LEU A 242 -7.66 29.57 -2.87
C LEU A 242 -7.78 31.07 -3.21
N LEU A 243 -8.73 31.46 -4.07
CA LEU A 243 -9.02 32.87 -4.35
C LEU A 243 -9.75 33.57 -3.19
N GLN A 244 -10.60 32.85 -2.47
CA GLN A 244 -11.38 33.38 -1.34
C GLN A 244 -10.56 33.51 -0.05
N GLU A 245 -9.53 32.69 0.11
CA GLU A 245 -8.60 32.80 1.23
C GLU A 245 -7.95 34.20 1.16
N PRO A 246 -8.07 35.03 2.22
CA PRO A 246 -7.46 36.36 2.21
C PRO A 246 -5.99 36.17 1.88
N GLN A 247 -5.41 36.98 0.98
CA GLN A 247 -3.99 36.91 0.65
C GLN A 247 -3.21 36.93 1.96
N VAL A 248 -2.78 35.75 2.36
CA VAL A 248 -2.22 35.57 3.68
C VAL A 248 -0.83 36.17 3.57
N THR A 249 -0.59 37.23 4.34
CA THR A 249 0.68 37.95 4.30
C THR A 249 1.79 36.96 4.59
N GLU A 250 2.59 36.65 3.57
CA GLU A 250 3.72 35.74 3.73
C GLU A 250 4.69 36.35 4.73
N GLN A 251 5.15 35.52 5.67
CA GLN A 251 6.16 35.91 6.62
C GLN A 251 7.52 35.54 6.04
N VAL A 252 8.17 36.49 5.38
CA VAL A 252 9.55 36.32 4.93
C VAL A 252 10.47 36.47 6.14
N VAL A 253 11.15 35.38 6.50
CA VAL A 253 12.08 35.34 7.64
C VAL A 253 13.52 35.52 7.18
N THR A 254 14.32 36.14 8.05
CA THR A 254 15.73 36.47 7.82
C THR A 254 16.61 35.89 8.92
N ALA A 255 17.93 36.00 8.76
CA ALA A 255 18.90 35.56 9.77
C ALA A 255 18.65 36.17 11.18
N LYS A 256 18.01 37.35 11.26
CA LYS A 256 17.70 38.02 12.54
C LYS A 256 16.59 37.31 13.33
N ASP A 257 15.73 36.56 12.64
CA ASP A 257 14.59 35.87 13.23
C ASP A 257 14.97 34.51 13.84
N PHE A 258 16.20 34.05 13.59
CA PHE A 258 16.66 32.72 13.95
C PHE A 258 17.41 32.67 15.28
N ASN A 259 17.24 31.55 16.00
CA ASN A 259 17.93 31.18 17.22
C ASN A 259 18.10 29.65 17.32
N ILE A 260 19.22 29.14 16.85
CA ILE A 260 19.57 27.71 16.87
C ILE A 260 19.70 27.13 18.29
N ALA A 261 20.11 27.95 19.26
CA ALA A 261 20.18 27.51 20.65
C ALA A 261 18.79 27.17 21.19
N ALA A 262 17.75 27.88 20.74
CA ALA A 262 16.34 27.64 21.07
C ALA A 262 15.66 26.58 20.19
N CYS A 263 16.39 25.89 19.31
CA CYS A 263 15.84 24.70 18.66
C CYS A 263 15.47 23.66 19.73
N LEU A 264 14.26 23.13 19.59
CA LEU A 264 13.70 22.07 20.43
C LEU A 264 13.22 20.97 19.49
N ARG A 265 13.39 19.72 19.90
CA ARG A 265 12.65 18.63 19.28
C ARG A 265 11.15 18.72 19.67
N PRO A 266 10.24 18.16 18.85
CA PRO A 266 8.84 17.98 19.21
C PRO A 266 8.65 17.36 20.61
N SER A 267 7.66 17.88 21.34
CA SER A 267 7.35 17.54 22.73
C SER A 267 6.35 16.39 22.90
N ASN A 268 6.11 15.57 21.87
CA ASN A 268 5.11 14.50 21.90
C ASN A 268 5.38 13.50 23.04
N GLY A 269 4.55 13.58 24.09
CA GLY A 269 4.25 12.57 25.12
C GLY A 269 5.43 12.04 25.95
N ASP A 270 5.16 11.67 27.20
CA ASP A 270 6.10 10.87 27.99
C ASP A 270 6.46 9.60 27.22
N ARG A 271 7.71 9.54 26.72
CA ARG A 271 8.18 8.36 26.02
C ARG A 271 8.41 7.24 27.00
N PRO A 272 8.21 5.97 26.60
CA PRO A 272 8.81 4.87 27.32
C PRO A 272 10.33 5.06 27.32
N LYS A 273 10.88 5.50 28.46
CA LYS A 273 12.33 5.71 28.71
C LYS A 273 13.18 4.42 28.57
N ARG A 274 12.66 3.36 27.94
CA ARG A 274 13.19 1.99 28.00
C ARG A 274 12.96 1.20 26.72
N PHE A 275 13.20 1.80 25.55
CA PHE A 275 13.47 0.94 24.40
C PHE A 275 14.85 0.33 24.59
N LEU A 276 14.90 -1.00 24.66
CA LEU A 276 16.14 -1.76 24.80
C LEU A 276 17.09 -1.46 23.65
N GLU A 277 18.39 -1.47 23.91
CA GLU A 277 19.44 -1.19 22.92
C GLU A 277 19.35 0.21 22.28
N LEU A 278 18.56 1.13 22.84
CA LEU A 278 18.49 2.49 22.33
C LEU A 278 19.82 3.22 22.56
N ASP A 279 20.39 3.11 23.76
CA ASP A 279 21.59 3.86 24.13
C ASP A 279 22.79 3.50 23.27
N SER A 280 23.01 2.21 23.00
CA SER A 280 24.11 1.72 22.15
C SER A 280 23.97 2.22 20.71
N CYS A 281 22.78 2.15 20.12
CA CYS A 281 22.55 2.68 18.78
C CYS A 281 22.70 4.22 18.73
N VAL A 282 22.32 4.93 19.80
CA VAL A 282 22.53 6.38 19.89
C VAL A 282 24.03 6.68 20.03
N ASP A 283 24.78 5.90 20.80
CA ASP A 283 26.25 6.01 20.90
C ASP A 283 26.90 5.86 19.52
N ASP A 284 26.51 4.86 18.73
CA ASP A 284 27.00 4.66 17.36
C ASP A 284 26.72 5.88 16.46
N CYS A 285 25.52 6.46 16.58
CA CYS A 285 25.15 7.66 15.85
C CYS A 285 25.97 8.88 16.29
N MET A 286 26.17 9.04 17.60
CA MET A 286 26.96 10.13 18.17
C MET A 286 28.43 10.02 17.75
N GLN A 287 28.99 8.80 17.76
CA GLN A 287 30.33 8.53 17.26
C GLN A 287 30.46 8.89 15.77
N ALA A 288 29.49 8.48 14.94
CA ALA A 288 29.47 8.85 13.53
C ALA A 288 29.43 10.37 13.33
N VAL A 289 28.68 11.11 14.15
CA VAL A 289 28.69 12.58 14.14
C VAL A 289 30.05 13.10 14.55
N GLN A 290 30.61 12.66 15.69
CA GLN A 290 31.88 13.14 16.23
C GLN A 290 33.06 12.92 15.26
N ASP A 291 33.11 11.77 14.60
CA ASP A 291 34.16 11.43 13.63
C ASP A 291 34.12 12.33 12.39
N ASN A 292 32.92 12.77 11.98
CA ASN A 292 32.69 13.42 10.70
C ASN A 292 32.45 14.93 10.78
N LEU A 293 31.99 15.44 11.92
CA LEU A 293 31.74 16.86 12.17
C LEU A 293 32.98 17.76 11.97
N PRO A 294 34.21 17.40 12.38
CA PRO A 294 35.38 18.26 12.19
C PRO A 294 35.92 18.23 10.74
N LEU A 295 35.45 17.31 9.90
CA LEU A 295 35.97 17.11 8.55
C LEU A 295 35.48 18.19 7.59
N VAL A 296 36.27 18.44 6.55
CA VAL A 296 35.94 19.37 5.47
C VAL A 296 36.04 18.63 4.15
N THR A 297 34.99 18.73 3.32
CA THR A 297 35.09 18.21 1.96
C THR A 297 36.01 19.11 1.13
N LYS A 298 37.12 18.58 0.62
CA LYS A 298 38.03 19.24 -0.33
C LYS A 298 38.29 18.31 -1.51
N ALA A 299 38.80 18.84 -2.63
CA ALA A 299 39.07 18.06 -3.84
C ALA A 299 39.93 16.79 -3.61
N THR A 300 40.78 16.78 -2.57
CA THR A 300 41.69 15.67 -2.23
C THR A 300 41.27 14.88 -0.98
N ILE A 301 40.20 15.27 -0.29
CA ILE A 301 39.76 14.64 0.98
C ILE A 301 38.46 13.84 0.72
N PRO A 302 38.31 12.63 1.30
CA PRO A 302 37.07 11.88 1.22
C PRO A 302 35.86 12.74 1.62
N ARG A 303 34.79 12.64 0.82
CA ARG A 303 33.53 13.36 1.03
C ARG A 303 32.89 12.93 2.35
N VAL A 304 32.51 13.89 3.19
CA VAL A 304 31.92 13.65 4.52
C VAL A 304 30.56 12.93 4.39
N PRO A 305 30.40 11.65 4.76
CA PRO A 305 29.13 10.96 4.62
C PRO A 305 28.05 11.54 5.56
N ALA A 306 26.77 11.32 5.24
CA ALA A 306 25.68 11.58 6.19
C ALA A 306 25.37 10.33 7.02
N ALA A 307 24.95 10.49 8.27
CA ALA A 307 24.45 9.39 9.09
C ALA A 307 22.97 9.11 8.78
N MET A 308 22.61 7.84 8.56
CA MET A 308 21.26 7.46 8.16
C MET A 308 20.69 6.34 9.02
N LEU A 309 19.50 6.60 9.58
CA LEU A 309 18.68 5.64 10.29
C LEU A 309 17.62 5.09 9.31
N SER A 310 17.73 3.82 8.94
CA SER A 310 16.79 3.17 8.01
C SER A 310 16.11 1.97 8.65
N ARG A 311 14.77 1.98 8.66
CA ARG A 311 13.91 0.86 9.08
C ARG A 311 12.45 1.14 8.71
N PHE A 312 11.65 0.09 8.57
CA PHE A 312 10.19 0.16 8.45
C PHE A 312 9.50 1.11 9.46
N MET A 313 8.27 1.49 9.14
CA MET A 313 7.45 2.38 9.96
C MET A 313 7.13 1.78 11.34
N GLY A 314 7.25 2.56 12.41
CA GLY A 314 7.12 2.02 13.78
C GLY A 314 8.38 1.34 14.32
N GLY A 315 9.46 1.31 13.54
CA GLY A 315 10.76 0.75 13.94
C GLY A 315 11.61 1.60 14.91
N GLY A 316 11.04 2.65 15.50
CA GLY A 316 11.68 3.43 16.57
C GLY A 316 12.60 4.58 16.11
N LYS A 317 12.67 4.86 14.80
CA LYS A 317 13.54 5.90 14.19
C LYS A 317 13.40 7.27 14.84
N THR A 318 12.18 7.78 14.92
CA THR A 318 11.89 9.10 15.50
C THR A 318 12.30 9.17 16.97
N THR A 319 12.07 8.09 17.75
CA THR A 319 12.51 8.05 19.16
C THR A 319 14.03 8.11 19.28
N MET A 320 14.75 7.40 18.41
CA MET A 320 16.20 7.44 18.37
C MET A 320 16.73 8.82 17.95
N LEU A 321 16.17 9.44 16.91
CA LEU A 321 16.60 10.79 16.50
C LEU A 321 16.39 11.83 17.60
N TYR A 322 15.33 11.68 18.38
CA TYR A 322 15.09 12.55 19.51
C TYR A 322 16.12 12.38 20.64
N GLU A 323 16.56 11.14 20.91
CA GLU A 323 17.62 10.89 21.89
C GLU A 323 18.98 11.40 21.38
N VAL A 324 19.27 11.22 20.08
CA VAL A 324 20.43 11.84 19.41
C VAL A 324 20.38 13.37 19.56
N PHE A 325 19.23 14.01 19.34
CA PHE A 325 19.07 15.45 19.52
C PHE A 325 19.37 15.90 20.95
N ASP A 326 18.83 15.19 21.96
CA ASP A 326 19.02 15.53 23.36
C ASP A 326 20.50 15.36 23.79
N ARG A 327 21.17 14.30 23.32
CA ARG A 327 22.61 14.11 23.57
C ARG A 327 23.49 15.14 22.86
N LEU A 328 23.17 15.50 21.61
CA LEU A 328 23.86 16.59 20.91
C LEU A 328 23.76 17.91 21.68
N LYS A 329 22.58 18.25 22.22
CA LYS A 329 22.42 19.44 23.07
C LYS A 329 23.25 19.35 24.35
N LYS A 330 23.31 18.17 24.98
CA LYS A 330 24.10 17.93 26.19
C LYS A 330 25.61 18.07 25.94
N GLU A 331 26.09 17.71 24.75
CA GLU A 331 27.47 17.90 24.29
C GLU A 331 27.72 19.31 23.70
N GLU A 332 26.85 20.27 24.02
CA GLU A 332 26.95 21.68 23.58
C GLU A 332 26.98 21.87 22.06
N LYS A 333 26.49 20.88 21.29
CA LYS A 333 26.30 20.98 19.84
C LYS A 333 25.03 21.77 19.53
N LEU A 334 24.90 22.18 18.27
CA LEU A 334 23.79 22.99 17.77
C LEU A 334 22.89 22.19 16.82
N PRO A 335 22.10 21.22 17.31
CA PRO A 335 21.23 20.45 16.44
C PRO A 335 19.99 21.24 16.00
N ILE A 336 19.63 21.09 14.72
CA ILE A 336 18.39 21.58 14.12
C ILE A 336 17.52 20.36 13.83
N PHE A 337 16.36 20.24 14.47
CA PHE A 337 15.45 19.11 14.25
C PHE A 337 14.31 19.51 13.33
N ILE A 338 14.14 18.77 12.22
CA ILE A 338 12.98 18.87 11.34
C ILE A 338 12.35 17.49 11.14
N SER A 339 11.04 17.43 10.93
CA SER A 339 10.32 16.18 10.65
C SER A 339 9.31 16.38 9.55
N PHE A 340 9.14 15.35 8.72
CA PHE A 340 8.06 15.25 7.72
C PHE A 340 7.06 14.15 8.09
N SER A 341 7.06 13.70 9.35
CA SER A 341 6.06 12.77 9.89
C SER A 341 4.67 13.43 10.04
N GLY A 342 3.63 12.62 10.27
CA GLY A 342 2.23 13.09 10.32
C GLY A 342 1.93 14.17 11.37
N ASP A 343 2.74 14.24 12.42
CA ASP A 343 2.59 15.21 13.52
C ASP A 343 3.37 16.51 13.28
N SER A 344 4.03 16.65 12.13
CA SER A 344 4.79 17.85 11.79
C SER A 344 3.88 19.06 11.51
N LEU A 345 4.35 20.24 11.92
CA LEU A 345 3.78 21.53 11.52
C LEU A 345 4.00 21.83 10.04
N VAL A 346 5.07 21.28 9.46
CA VAL A 346 5.48 21.53 8.08
C VAL A 346 5.23 20.31 7.24
N TYR A 347 4.32 20.47 6.28
CA TYR A 347 4.07 19.55 5.19
C TYR A 347 4.21 20.29 3.87
N ARG A 348 4.48 19.55 2.78
CA ARG A 348 4.60 20.14 1.45
C ARG A 348 3.25 20.71 0.99
N LEU A 349 3.23 21.98 0.62
CA LEU A 349 2.05 22.65 0.08
C LEU A 349 1.84 22.27 -1.39
N ASP A 350 0.61 22.48 -1.87
CA ASP A 350 0.28 22.24 -3.27
C ASP A 350 1.11 23.13 -4.19
N GLY A 351 1.81 22.52 -5.15
CA GLY A 351 2.69 23.23 -6.08
C GLY A 351 4.03 23.69 -5.48
N GLU A 352 4.25 23.53 -4.18
CA GLU A 352 5.51 23.90 -3.53
C GLU A 352 6.64 22.96 -3.96
N LYS A 353 7.83 23.51 -4.20
CA LYS A 353 9.02 22.72 -4.50
C LYS A 353 9.51 22.00 -3.24
N VAL A 354 10.17 20.87 -3.43
CA VAL A 354 10.78 20.09 -2.35
C VAL A 354 11.84 20.91 -1.62
N MET A 355 12.65 21.67 -2.37
CA MET A 355 13.62 22.59 -1.79
C MET A 355 12.97 23.66 -0.90
N ASP A 356 11.90 24.31 -1.36
CA ASP A 356 11.20 25.35 -0.61
C ASP A 356 10.59 24.80 0.69
N THR A 357 10.05 23.59 0.63
CA THR A 357 9.52 22.88 1.81
C THR A 357 10.63 22.61 2.84
N MET A 358 11.82 22.19 2.37
CA MET A 358 12.99 21.96 3.23
C MET A 358 13.45 23.26 3.91
N LEU A 359 13.60 24.34 3.13
CA LEU A 359 14.00 25.65 3.63
C LEU A 359 13.01 26.14 4.70
N ARG A 360 11.70 25.99 4.45
CA ARG A 360 10.64 26.34 5.38
C ARG A 360 10.68 25.51 6.65
N ALA A 361 10.91 24.19 6.55
CA ALA A 361 11.04 23.32 7.72
C ALA A 361 12.21 23.72 8.63
N ILE A 362 13.37 24.02 8.04
CA ILE A 362 14.55 24.49 8.77
C ILE A 362 14.28 25.86 9.42
N ALA A 363 13.70 26.78 8.65
CA ALA A 363 13.38 28.13 9.13
C ALA A 363 12.41 28.10 10.32
N VAL A 364 11.28 27.39 10.20
CA VAL A 364 10.31 27.20 11.28
C VAL A 364 10.96 26.64 12.55
N SER A 365 11.94 25.75 12.39
CA SER A 365 12.65 25.13 13.52
C SER A 365 13.64 26.09 14.20
N LEU A 366 14.19 27.03 13.43
CA LEU A 366 15.13 28.06 13.88
C LEU A 366 14.45 29.32 14.43
N MET A 367 13.21 29.62 14.05
CA MET A 367 12.52 30.86 14.45
C MET A 367 12.47 31.03 15.97
N LYS A 368 12.78 32.25 16.45
CA LYS A 368 12.59 32.68 17.85
C LYS A 368 11.12 32.58 18.27
N ASN A 369 10.23 33.03 17.38
CA ASN A 369 8.79 33.01 17.57
C ASN A 369 8.19 31.93 16.65
N LYS A 370 8.20 30.68 17.12
CA LYS A 370 7.71 29.55 16.31
C LYS A 370 6.21 29.67 16.04
N PRO A 371 5.74 29.30 14.84
CA PRO A 371 4.33 29.12 14.59
C PRO A 371 3.69 28.16 15.60
N ALA A 372 2.53 28.53 16.14
CA ALA A 372 1.77 27.69 17.06
C ALA A 372 1.00 26.56 16.35
N ASP A 373 0.72 26.73 15.05
CA ASP A 373 -0.08 25.81 14.27
C ASP A 373 0.43 25.68 12.82
N LYS A 374 -0.21 24.77 12.07
CA LYS A 374 0.10 24.50 10.66
C LYS A 374 -0.09 25.74 9.80
N LYS A 375 -1.20 26.47 9.98
CA LYS A 375 -1.51 27.68 9.20
C LYS A 375 -0.46 28.77 9.35
N GLY A 376 0.13 28.92 10.53
CA GLY A 376 1.26 29.82 10.75
C GLY A 376 2.51 29.34 10.03
N ALA A 377 2.83 28.04 10.11
CA ALA A 377 3.99 27.44 9.46
C ALA A 377 3.91 27.44 7.91
N GLU A 378 2.72 27.41 7.35
CA GLU A 378 2.46 27.51 5.90
C GLU A 378 2.83 28.89 5.33
N ARG A 379 2.82 29.94 6.15
CA ARG A 379 3.09 31.33 5.74
C ARG A 379 4.56 31.69 5.71
N VAL A 380 5.39 30.88 6.35
CA VAL A 380 6.82 31.16 6.48
C VAL A 380 7.48 30.97 5.12
N ARG A 381 8.30 31.94 4.71
CA ARG A 381 9.14 31.87 3.52
C ARG A 381 10.57 32.18 3.91
N CYS A 382 11.50 31.37 3.41
CA CYS A 382 12.91 31.54 3.69
C CYS A 382 13.71 31.27 2.42
N SER A 383 14.67 32.15 2.12
CA SER A 383 15.61 31.91 1.02
C SER A 383 16.80 31.07 1.47
N GLU A 384 17.50 30.46 0.52
CA GLU A 384 18.71 29.69 0.78
C GLU A 384 19.83 30.59 1.35
N GLU A 385 19.96 31.81 0.83
CA GLU A 385 20.96 32.81 1.24
C GLU A 385 20.77 33.23 2.69
N ALA A 386 19.51 33.42 3.13
CA ALA A 386 19.20 33.79 4.50
C ALA A 386 19.65 32.70 5.50
N LEU A 387 19.44 31.42 5.17
CA LEU A 387 19.92 30.31 6.00
C LEU A 387 21.44 30.19 5.97
N LYS A 388 22.06 30.28 4.78
CA LYS A 388 23.52 30.20 4.65
C LYS A 388 24.22 31.32 5.44
N ALA A 389 23.74 32.56 5.30
CA ALA A 389 24.28 33.70 6.03
C ALA A 389 24.12 33.55 7.55
N TYR A 390 22.98 33.03 8.02
CA TYR A 390 22.79 32.77 9.45
C TYR A 390 23.72 31.68 9.99
N LEU A 391 24.02 30.69 9.16
CA LEU A 391 24.82 29.55 9.55
C LEU A 391 26.33 29.82 9.40
N GLU A 392 26.77 30.74 8.56
CA GLU A 392 28.19 30.94 8.23
C GLU A 392 29.16 31.00 9.44
N ASP A 393 28.75 31.66 10.52
CA ASP A 393 29.56 31.83 11.74
C ASP A 393 29.37 30.72 12.79
N LYS A 394 28.44 29.79 12.58
CA LYS A 394 28.14 28.73 13.56
C LYS A 394 29.03 27.51 13.31
N LYS A 395 29.56 26.95 14.40
CA LYS A 395 30.26 25.67 14.41
C LYS A 395 29.38 24.62 15.08
N ASP A 396 29.72 23.35 14.88
CA ASP A 396 29.08 22.21 15.52
C ASP A 396 27.57 22.10 15.27
N VAL A 397 27.14 22.44 14.06
CA VAL A 397 25.72 22.36 13.66
C VAL A 397 25.41 21.01 13.03
N VAL A 398 24.37 20.37 13.53
CA VAL A 398 23.90 19.08 13.02
C VAL A 398 22.45 19.22 12.57
N LEU A 399 22.18 19.02 11.28
CA LEU A 399 20.80 18.93 10.80
C LEU A 399 20.28 17.51 11.05
N VAL A 400 19.20 17.39 11.79
CA VAL A 400 18.50 16.13 12.10
C VAL A 400 17.17 16.12 11.36
N VAL A 401 17.04 15.22 10.38
CA VAL A 401 15.88 15.15 9.47
C VAL A 401 15.11 13.85 9.66
N ASP A 402 13.86 13.92 10.13
CA ASP A 402 13.01 12.74 10.30
C ASP A 402 12.09 12.50 9.09
N GLU A 403 12.06 11.24 8.61
CA GLU A 403 11.27 10.74 7.48
C GLU A 403 11.46 11.53 6.18
N LEU A 404 12.72 11.74 5.77
CA LEU A 404 13.05 12.49 4.55
C LEU A 404 12.37 11.91 3.30
N ASN A 405 12.14 10.60 3.24
CA ASN A 405 11.42 9.93 2.17
C ASN A 405 10.00 10.48 1.95
N VAL A 406 9.32 10.98 2.98
CA VAL A 406 7.97 11.55 2.85
C VAL A 406 7.99 12.78 1.96
N LEU A 407 8.99 13.66 2.13
CA LEU A 407 9.18 14.83 1.28
C LEU A 407 9.42 14.45 -0.20
N LEU A 408 10.03 13.28 -0.45
CA LEU A 408 10.52 12.89 -1.77
C LEU A 408 9.51 12.09 -2.62
N LYS A 409 8.39 11.63 -2.05
CA LYS A 409 7.46 10.66 -2.66
C LYS A 409 6.77 11.10 -3.97
N SER A 410 6.92 12.37 -4.43
CA SER A 410 6.02 12.92 -5.46
C SER A 410 6.66 13.90 -6.45
N ASN A 411 7.95 13.79 -6.79
CA ASN A 411 8.60 14.86 -7.59
C ASN A 411 9.52 14.39 -8.74
N PRO A 412 9.58 15.17 -9.84
CA PRO A 412 10.53 14.95 -10.93
C PRO A 412 11.97 15.11 -10.44
N THR A 413 12.89 14.46 -11.16
CA THR A 413 14.31 14.30 -10.82
C THR A 413 15.05 15.62 -10.55
N TYR A 414 14.62 16.73 -11.17
CA TYR A 414 15.32 18.02 -11.11
C TYR A 414 15.26 18.71 -9.73
N ASP A 415 14.13 18.63 -9.02
CA ASP A 415 13.99 19.26 -7.69
C ASP A 415 14.82 18.53 -6.62
N ARG A 416 15.05 17.22 -6.81
CA ARG A 416 15.89 16.41 -5.93
C ARG A 416 17.37 16.79 -6.00
N GLN A 417 17.86 17.19 -7.17
CA GLN A 417 19.25 17.63 -7.35
C GLN A 417 19.52 18.95 -6.61
N ALA A 418 18.58 19.90 -6.68
CA ALA A 418 18.69 21.17 -5.95
C ALA A 418 18.74 20.94 -4.43
N LEU A 419 17.83 20.11 -3.90
CA LEU A 419 17.86 19.73 -2.49
C LEU A 419 19.18 19.04 -2.10
N GLY A 420 19.62 18.06 -2.88
CA GLY A 420 20.88 17.35 -2.62
C GLY A 420 22.08 18.30 -2.59
N ARG A 421 22.15 19.24 -3.54
CA ARG A 421 23.18 20.29 -3.57
C ARG A 421 23.14 21.16 -2.33
N PHE A 422 21.97 21.65 -1.95
CA PHE A 422 21.80 22.46 -0.76
C PHE A 422 22.25 21.75 0.52
N LEU A 423 21.83 20.49 0.72
CA LEU A 423 22.20 19.70 1.90
C LEU A 423 23.73 19.49 1.97
N ARG A 424 24.38 19.23 0.83
CA ARG A 424 25.84 19.11 0.78
C ARG A 424 26.52 20.43 1.10
N ASP A 425 26.18 21.49 0.38
CA ASP A 425 26.87 22.78 0.46
C ASP A 425 26.68 23.47 1.80
N THR A 426 25.56 23.21 2.48
CA THR A 426 25.22 23.87 3.75
C THR A 426 25.56 23.01 4.98
N PHE A 427 25.44 21.67 4.90
CA PHE A 427 25.51 20.80 6.08
C PHE A 427 26.57 19.68 6.02
N LEU A 428 27.26 19.46 4.90
CA LEU A 428 28.28 18.39 4.81
C LEU A 428 29.63 18.83 4.22
N ASN A 429 29.67 19.88 3.42
CA ASN A 429 30.91 20.42 2.87
C ASN A 429 31.67 21.29 3.88
N PRO A 430 31.02 22.22 4.61
CA PRO A 430 31.72 23.08 5.56
C PRO A 430 32.18 22.32 6.82
N ALA A 431 33.26 22.81 7.44
CA ALA A 431 33.74 22.30 8.73
C ALA A 431 32.69 22.52 9.84
N GLY A 432 32.61 21.62 10.80
CA GLY A 432 31.70 21.77 11.94
C GLY A 432 30.23 21.59 11.55
N ARG A 433 29.97 20.85 10.46
CA ARG A 433 28.63 20.58 9.94
C ARG A 433 28.41 19.09 9.73
N HIS A 434 27.22 18.62 10.08
CA HIS A 434 26.84 17.25 9.78
C HIS A 434 25.34 17.10 9.50
N LEU A 435 24.97 15.98 8.88
CA LEU A 435 23.60 15.61 8.57
C LEU A 435 23.30 14.22 9.14
N VAL A 436 22.27 14.15 9.98
CA VAL A 436 21.65 12.92 10.45
C VAL A 436 20.24 12.87 9.88
N LEU A 437 19.83 11.74 9.31
CA LEU A 437 18.50 11.60 8.75
C LEU A 437 17.88 10.24 9.06
N SER A 438 16.56 10.16 9.04
CA SER A 438 15.82 8.90 9.04
C SER A 438 15.02 8.70 7.75
N THR A 439 14.80 7.44 7.41
CA THR A 439 13.97 7.05 6.26
C THR A 439 13.31 5.69 6.50
N SER A 440 12.10 5.53 5.96
CA SER A 440 11.44 4.22 5.89
C SER A 440 11.85 3.40 4.65
N ILE A 441 12.76 3.92 3.82
CA ILE A 441 13.30 3.21 2.66
C ILE A 441 14.58 2.45 3.09
N PRO A 442 14.73 1.16 2.77
CA PRO A 442 15.95 0.38 3.05
C PRO A 442 17.23 1.08 2.57
N THR A 443 18.30 1.03 3.35
CA THR A 443 19.62 1.62 3.01
C THR A 443 20.11 1.19 1.63
N SER A 444 19.85 -0.07 1.25
CA SER A 444 20.18 -0.65 -0.06
C SER A 444 19.48 0.03 -1.25
N ALA A 445 18.42 0.80 -1.02
CA ALA A 445 17.72 1.55 -2.07
C ALA A 445 18.48 2.79 -2.55
N GLY A 446 19.57 3.16 -1.86
CA GLY A 446 20.48 4.22 -2.28
C GLY A 446 19.92 5.62 -2.01
N LEU A 447 19.88 6.04 -0.74
CA LEU A 447 19.69 7.46 -0.42
C LEU A 447 20.82 8.34 -1.00
N GLU A 448 21.93 7.73 -1.43
CA GLU A 448 22.94 8.34 -2.30
C GLU A 448 22.35 8.99 -3.55
N GLN A 449 21.22 8.48 -4.07
CA GLN A 449 20.50 9.06 -5.22
C GLN A 449 19.79 10.38 -4.87
N VAL A 450 19.44 10.60 -3.60
CA VAL A 450 18.81 11.84 -3.11
C VAL A 450 19.88 12.88 -2.78
N LEU A 451 21.00 12.45 -2.20
CA LEU A 451 22.15 13.29 -1.98
C LEU A 451 22.97 13.54 -3.26
N ASP A 452 22.53 12.97 -4.40
CA ASP A 452 23.07 13.06 -5.76
C ASP A 452 24.57 12.70 -5.87
N THR A 453 24.98 12.13 -7.00
CA THR A 453 26.41 11.86 -7.25
C THR A 453 27.19 13.15 -7.50
N GLY A 454 26.51 14.24 -7.86
CA GLY A 454 27.16 15.44 -8.37
C GLY A 454 28.08 15.10 -9.57
N ALA A 455 28.88 16.07 -10.02
CA ALA A 455 29.84 15.88 -11.10
C ALA A 455 31.05 14.99 -10.73
N GLU A 456 31.12 14.51 -9.49
CA GLU A 456 32.36 14.02 -8.85
C GLU A 456 32.16 12.70 -8.07
N GLY A 457 31.05 11.96 -8.29
CA GLY A 457 30.84 10.59 -7.79
C GLY A 457 29.99 10.43 -6.52
N SER A 458 29.42 9.24 -6.26
CA SER A 458 28.46 9.04 -5.16
C SER A 458 29.04 9.30 -3.76
N ARG A 459 28.31 10.06 -2.94
CA ARG A 459 28.63 10.24 -1.51
C ARG A 459 28.02 9.07 -0.75
N LYS A 460 28.87 8.29 -0.08
CA LYS A 460 28.42 7.19 0.79
C LYS A 460 27.62 7.73 1.98
N VAL A 461 26.67 6.95 2.46
CA VAL A 461 25.98 7.18 3.74
C VAL A 461 26.53 6.23 4.80
N ILE A 462 26.59 6.66 6.06
CA ILE A 462 26.89 5.78 7.19
C ILE A 462 25.55 5.21 7.67
N PRO A 463 25.27 3.92 7.45
CA PRO A 463 24.09 3.28 8.03
C PRO A 463 24.26 3.19 9.54
N ILE A 464 23.32 3.76 10.29
CA ILE A 464 23.25 3.62 11.73
C ILE A 464 22.36 2.42 12.05
N GLN A 465 22.88 1.51 12.86
CA GLN A 465 22.12 0.35 13.30
C GLN A 465 20.94 0.81 14.17
N MET A 466 19.78 0.24 13.93
CA MET A 466 18.56 0.54 14.68
C MET A 466 18.36 -0.50 15.80
N PRO A 467 17.78 -0.13 16.97
CA PRO A 467 17.72 -1.01 18.15
C PRO A 467 17.05 -2.36 17.88
N ARG A 468 17.70 -3.46 18.26
CA ARG A 468 17.20 -4.82 18.10
C ARG A 468 17.62 -5.64 19.30
N CYS A 469 16.71 -6.40 19.90
CA CYS A 469 17.01 -7.22 21.07
C CYS A 469 16.64 -8.67 20.79
N ALA A 470 17.65 -9.53 20.62
CA ALA A 470 17.43 -10.97 20.42
C ALA A 470 17.01 -11.68 21.72
N GLU A 471 17.34 -11.10 22.88
CA GLU A 471 17.04 -11.66 24.20
C GLU A 471 15.58 -11.42 24.60
N VAL A 472 14.76 -12.44 24.44
CA VAL A 472 13.31 -12.39 24.75
C VAL A 472 13.03 -11.97 26.19
N GLN A 473 13.86 -12.37 27.15
CA GLN A 473 13.67 -11.99 28.56
C GLN A 473 13.78 -10.48 28.79
N ARG A 474 14.72 -9.82 28.10
CA ARG A 474 14.81 -8.36 28.17
C ARG A 474 13.60 -7.71 27.52
N LEU A 475 13.15 -8.21 26.35
CA LEU A 475 11.93 -7.73 25.70
C LEU A 475 10.68 -7.85 26.59
N ARG A 476 10.56 -8.93 27.37
CA ARG A 476 9.48 -9.10 28.36
C ARG A 476 9.51 -8.04 29.46
N GLY A 477 10.70 -7.58 29.84
CA GLY A 477 10.90 -6.55 30.85
C GLY A 477 10.56 -5.11 30.41
N MET A 478 10.23 -4.87 29.14
CA MET A 478 9.93 -3.53 28.64
C MET A 478 8.62 -2.94 29.20
N HIS A 479 7.60 -3.77 29.35
CA HIS A 479 6.25 -3.36 29.76
C HIS A 479 5.45 -4.56 30.28
N PRO A 480 4.50 -4.40 31.22
CA PRO A 480 3.65 -5.51 31.70
C PRO A 480 2.95 -6.29 30.57
N ASN A 481 2.46 -5.61 29.54
CA ASN A 481 1.82 -6.26 28.37
C ASN A 481 2.81 -7.07 27.50
N CYS A 482 4.12 -6.90 27.68
CA CYS A 482 5.16 -7.68 27.01
C CYS A 482 5.59 -8.90 27.83
N ALA A 483 5.16 -9.05 29.09
CA ALA A 483 5.67 -10.09 29.99
C ALA A 483 5.46 -11.52 29.46
N ALA A 484 4.39 -11.74 28.69
CA ALA A 484 4.05 -13.03 28.09
C ALA A 484 4.64 -13.25 26.69
N LEU A 485 5.51 -12.37 26.20
CA LEU A 485 6.09 -12.45 24.86
C LEU A 485 6.84 -13.78 24.68
N THR A 486 6.57 -14.50 23.60
CA THR A 486 7.25 -15.78 23.30
C THR A 486 8.39 -15.55 22.30
N PRO A 487 9.34 -16.49 22.14
CA PRO A 487 10.39 -16.36 21.12
C PRO A 487 9.84 -16.20 19.70
N LEU A 488 8.85 -17.01 19.30
CA LEU A 488 8.25 -16.89 17.98
C LEU A 488 7.45 -15.59 17.81
N GLU A 489 6.77 -15.11 18.86
CA GLU A 489 6.12 -13.81 18.80
C GLU A 489 7.14 -12.66 18.67
N ALA A 490 8.29 -12.76 19.34
CA ALA A 490 9.39 -11.80 19.13
C ALA A 490 9.91 -11.84 17.69
N VAL A 491 10.07 -13.03 17.09
CA VAL A 491 10.42 -13.19 15.65
C VAL A 491 9.35 -12.59 14.74
N TYR A 492 8.07 -12.78 15.07
CA TYR A 492 6.95 -12.25 14.28
C TYR A 492 7.03 -10.72 14.13
N PHE A 493 7.46 -10.04 15.20
CA PHE A 493 7.76 -8.61 15.21
C PHE A 493 9.22 -8.26 14.87
N GLY A 494 10.01 -9.22 14.37
CA GLY A 494 11.39 -9.01 13.92
C GLY A 494 12.42 -8.73 15.03
N TYR A 495 12.11 -9.00 16.30
CA TYR A 495 12.90 -8.62 17.47
C TYR A 495 13.10 -7.09 17.59
N VAL A 496 12.15 -6.30 17.09
CA VAL A 496 12.22 -4.83 17.14
C VAL A 496 11.48 -4.31 18.37
N PRO A 497 12.20 -3.78 19.39
CA PRO A 497 11.62 -3.38 20.67
C PRO A 497 10.45 -2.39 20.53
N SER A 498 10.60 -1.38 19.68
CA SER A 498 9.58 -0.35 19.49
C SER A 498 8.30 -0.90 18.85
N LEU A 499 8.42 -1.81 17.88
CA LEU A 499 7.26 -2.42 17.23
C LEU A 499 6.50 -3.30 18.22
N ILE A 500 7.22 -4.15 18.95
CA ILE A 500 6.66 -5.02 19.99
C ILE A 500 5.93 -4.17 21.02
N TYR A 501 6.61 -3.16 21.58
CA TYR A 501 6.03 -2.28 22.58
C TYR A 501 4.74 -1.64 22.06
N SER A 502 4.79 -0.94 20.93
CA SER A 502 3.65 -0.17 20.42
C SER A 502 2.45 -1.05 20.06
N VAL A 503 2.66 -2.27 19.56
CA VAL A 503 1.56 -3.21 19.31
C VAL A 503 1.00 -3.74 20.63
N LYS A 504 1.86 -4.09 21.60
CA LYS A 504 1.43 -4.65 22.90
C LYS A 504 0.77 -3.62 23.83
N THR A 505 1.07 -2.33 23.69
CA THR A 505 0.42 -1.24 24.43
C THR A 505 -0.84 -0.71 23.76
N GLY A 506 -1.09 -1.10 22.50
CA GLY A 506 -2.23 -0.62 21.73
C GLY A 506 -2.01 0.73 21.04
N ASP A 507 -0.77 1.23 21.02
CA ASP A 507 -0.41 2.50 20.36
C ASP A 507 -0.34 2.37 18.83
N LEU A 508 -0.31 1.15 18.31
CA LEU A 508 -0.16 0.87 16.88
C LEU A 508 -1.10 -0.23 16.38
N ASP A 509 -2.00 0.14 15.47
CA ASP A 509 -2.77 -0.81 14.66
C ASP A 509 -2.04 -1.09 13.33
N LEU A 510 -1.55 -2.32 13.17
CA LEU A 510 -0.86 -2.77 11.96
C LEU A 510 -1.76 -2.77 10.71
N LYS A 511 -3.05 -3.04 10.87
CA LYS A 511 -4.01 -3.11 9.77
C LYS A 511 -4.27 -1.72 9.20
N ASP A 512 -4.49 -0.74 10.06
CA ASP A 512 -4.71 0.65 9.63
C ASP A 512 -3.45 1.23 8.98
N ARG A 513 -2.27 0.95 9.56
CA ARG A 513 -1.00 1.36 8.96
C ARG A 513 -0.76 0.75 7.58
N PHE A 514 -1.04 -0.54 7.42
CA PHE A 514 -0.92 -1.18 6.12
C PHE A 514 -1.88 -0.56 5.09
N ARG A 515 -3.13 -0.29 5.51
CA ARG A 515 -4.15 0.34 4.64
C ARG A 515 -3.71 1.70 4.13
N ASP A 516 -3.08 2.51 4.97
CA ASP A 516 -2.56 3.81 4.56
C ASP A 516 -1.48 3.67 3.48
N ILE A 517 -0.58 2.70 3.60
CA ILE A 517 0.46 2.44 2.58
C ILE A 517 -0.19 1.93 1.28
N ALA A 518 -1.08 0.94 1.39
CA ALA A 518 -1.75 0.33 0.25
C ALA A 518 -2.61 1.34 -0.53
N ARG A 519 -3.20 2.35 0.12
CA ARG A 519 -3.99 3.41 -0.54
C ARG A 519 -3.18 4.20 -1.57
N PHE A 520 -1.88 4.35 -1.35
CA PHE A 520 -0.99 5.08 -2.25
C PHE A 520 -0.27 4.18 -3.25
N ALA A 521 -0.35 2.86 -3.09
CA ALA A 521 0.15 1.93 -4.07
C ALA A 521 -0.79 1.93 -5.29
N LYS A 522 -0.24 2.05 -6.50
CA LYS A 522 -1.03 1.92 -7.73
C LYS A 522 -1.56 0.48 -7.79
N SER A 523 -2.87 0.32 -8.00
CA SER A 523 -3.54 -0.98 -8.06
C SER A 523 -3.28 -1.76 -9.35
N GLU A 524 -2.50 -1.23 -10.28
CA GLU A 524 -2.18 -1.88 -11.54
C GLU A 524 -1.04 -2.90 -11.34
N GLY A 525 -1.28 -4.15 -11.76
CA GLY A 525 -0.23 -5.18 -11.78
C GLY A 525 -0.07 -6.01 -10.50
N LEU A 526 -1.16 -6.48 -9.88
CA LEU A 526 -1.10 -7.38 -8.71
C LEU A 526 -0.19 -8.60 -8.93
N GLN A 527 -0.14 -9.15 -10.14
CA GLN A 527 0.76 -10.28 -10.46
C GLN A 527 2.25 -9.90 -10.40
N ASP A 528 2.61 -8.70 -10.86
CA ASP A 528 3.99 -8.21 -10.78
C ASP A 528 4.35 -7.85 -9.34
N LEU A 529 3.40 -7.32 -8.57
CA LEU A 529 3.54 -7.14 -7.13
C LEU A 529 3.78 -8.47 -6.41
N ALA A 530 2.94 -9.47 -6.67
CA ALA A 530 3.07 -10.81 -6.11
C ALA A 530 4.43 -11.44 -6.44
N ARG A 531 4.86 -11.39 -7.71
CA ARG A 531 6.16 -11.90 -8.15
C ARG A 531 7.31 -11.22 -7.42
N SER A 532 7.27 -9.88 -7.33
CA SER A 532 8.33 -9.10 -6.69
C SER A 532 8.37 -9.36 -5.18
N PHE A 533 7.21 -9.37 -4.52
CA PHE A 533 7.08 -9.69 -3.10
C PHE A 533 7.64 -11.08 -2.77
N LEU A 534 7.21 -12.13 -3.48
CA LEU A 534 7.67 -13.51 -3.24
C LEU A 534 9.18 -13.65 -3.48
N SER A 535 9.69 -13.03 -4.55
CA SER A 535 11.13 -13.01 -4.83
C SER A 535 11.92 -12.43 -3.66
N GLU A 536 11.54 -11.26 -3.15
CA GLU A 536 12.24 -10.65 -2.02
C GLU A 536 12.04 -11.40 -0.71
N PHE A 537 10.82 -11.88 -0.46
CA PHE A 537 10.49 -12.65 0.74
C PHE A 537 11.40 -13.87 0.89
N PHE A 538 11.61 -14.62 -0.20
CA PHE A 538 12.41 -15.83 -0.19
C PHE A 538 13.91 -15.57 -0.35
N THR A 539 14.32 -14.72 -1.28
CA THR A 539 15.76 -14.51 -1.58
C THR A 539 16.43 -13.54 -0.61
N GLY A 540 15.64 -12.67 0.04
CA GLY A 540 16.11 -11.54 0.85
C GLY A 540 16.95 -10.53 0.07
N ARG A 541 16.82 -10.52 -1.27
CA ARG A 541 17.50 -9.56 -2.14
C ARG A 541 16.50 -8.55 -2.65
N ARG A 542 16.87 -7.28 -2.57
CA ARG A 542 16.04 -6.18 -3.07
C ARG A 542 15.99 -6.19 -4.59
N GLY A 543 14.80 -6.03 -5.16
CA GLY A 543 14.56 -5.88 -6.59
C GLY A 543 14.91 -4.49 -7.13
N SER A 544 14.41 -4.20 -8.34
CA SER A 544 14.62 -2.92 -9.03
C SER A 544 13.87 -1.78 -8.32
N ASN A 545 14.38 -0.55 -8.46
CA ASN A 545 13.71 0.66 -7.97
C ASN A 545 12.35 0.94 -8.64
N HIS A 546 12.05 0.26 -9.75
CA HIS A 546 10.79 0.39 -10.47
C HIS A 546 9.78 -0.71 -10.13
N ASP A 547 10.15 -1.69 -9.30
CA ASP A 547 9.25 -2.80 -8.98
C ASP A 547 8.04 -2.29 -8.16
N PRO A 548 6.82 -2.79 -8.41
CA PRO A 548 5.62 -2.33 -7.69
C PRO A 548 5.71 -2.54 -6.17
N VAL A 549 6.46 -3.56 -5.74
CA VAL A 549 6.71 -3.84 -4.32
C VAL A 549 7.43 -2.70 -3.59
N ARG A 550 8.12 -1.79 -4.29
CA ARG A 550 8.82 -0.65 -3.69
C ARG A 550 7.87 0.30 -2.94
N ALA A 551 6.58 0.32 -3.30
CA ALA A 551 5.55 1.06 -2.55
C ALA A 551 5.44 0.62 -1.08
N PHE A 552 5.91 -0.60 -0.77
CA PHE A 552 5.85 -1.25 0.53
C PHE A 552 7.22 -1.33 1.22
N ASP A 553 8.24 -0.61 0.75
CA ASP A 553 9.58 -0.57 1.37
C ASP A 553 9.52 -0.24 2.87
N ALA A 554 8.54 0.57 3.25
CA ALA A 554 8.22 0.94 4.62
C ALA A 554 7.77 -0.21 5.54
N LEU A 555 7.64 -1.44 5.04
CA LEU A 555 7.25 -2.65 5.78
C LEU A 555 8.41 -3.66 5.93
N THR A 556 9.59 -3.31 5.44
CA THR A 556 10.77 -4.19 5.38
C THR A 556 11.91 -3.66 6.26
N GLU A 557 12.78 -4.56 6.71
CA GLU A 557 14.07 -4.20 7.31
C GLU A 557 15.23 -4.54 6.37
N SER A 558 16.38 -3.89 6.57
CA SER A 558 17.64 -4.19 5.87
C SER A 558 18.68 -4.65 6.90
N PRO A 559 18.80 -5.97 7.15
CA PRO A 559 19.74 -6.49 8.15
C PRO A 559 21.20 -6.23 7.81
N ALA A 560 21.51 -6.18 6.51
CA ALA A 560 22.83 -5.90 5.96
C ALA A 560 22.69 -5.15 4.62
N LEU A 561 23.77 -4.54 4.15
CA LEU A 561 23.76 -3.80 2.89
C LEU A 561 23.36 -4.73 1.73
N GLY A 562 22.32 -4.35 1.00
CA GLY A 562 21.78 -5.12 -0.13
C GLY A 562 20.79 -6.22 0.26
N GLU A 563 20.65 -6.49 1.56
CA GLU A 563 19.65 -7.44 2.07
C GLU A 563 18.34 -6.73 2.42
N ILE A 564 17.23 -7.42 2.19
CA ILE A 564 15.89 -7.03 2.60
C ILE A 564 15.22 -8.19 3.33
N ARG A 565 14.45 -7.90 4.37
CA ARG A 565 13.65 -8.88 5.09
C ARG A 565 12.26 -8.32 5.35
N TRP A 566 11.25 -9.14 5.08
CA TRP A 566 9.87 -8.82 5.42
C TRP A 566 9.56 -9.18 6.87
N ILE A 567 8.98 -8.24 7.61
CA ILE A 567 8.53 -8.49 8.99
C ILE A 567 7.20 -9.23 8.93
N LEU A 568 7.12 -10.40 9.57
CA LEU A 568 5.95 -11.30 9.47
C LEU A 568 4.64 -10.61 9.85
N ALA A 569 4.68 -9.70 10.83
CA ALA A 569 3.56 -8.85 11.21
C ALA A 569 2.91 -8.04 10.07
N TYR A 570 3.67 -7.75 9.00
CA TYR A 570 3.16 -7.09 7.80
C TYR A 570 2.93 -8.05 6.62
N VAL A 571 3.57 -9.22 6.63
CA VAL A 571 3.44 -10.24 5.57
C VAL A 571 1.99 -10.72 5.47
N GLY A 572 1.32 -10.96 6.60
CA GLY A 572 -0.09 -11.38 6.60
C GLY A 572 -0.99 -10.36 5.89
N ARG A 573 -0.75 -9.07 6.12
CA ARG A 573 -1.47 -7.97 5.46
C ARG A 573 -1.15 -7.87 3.96
N MET A 574 0.11 -8.09 3.58
CA MET A 574 0.50 -8.18 2.17
C MET A 574 -0.20 -9.35 1.47
N CYS A 575 -0.29 -10.52 2.11
CA CYS A 575 -1.03 -11.66 1.56
C CYS A 575 -2.51 -11.33 1.36
N CYS A 576 -3.18 -10.70 2.33
CA CYS A 576 -4.56 -10.23 2.14
C CYS A 576 -4.69 -9.23 0.98
N HIS A 577 -3.72 -8.32 0.82
CA HIS A 577 -3.71 -7.35 -0.29
C HIS A 577 -3.53 -8.01 -1.66
N LEU A 578 -2.84 -9.14 -1.71
CA LEU A 578 -2.66 -9.97 -2.89
C LEU A 578 -3.80 -10.98 -3.10
N GLU A 579 -4.91 -10.85 -2.36
CA GLU A 579 -6.08 -11.75 -2.41
C GLU A 579 -5.76 -13.18 -1.93
N TRP A 580 -4.73 -13.35 -1.10
CA TRP A 580 -4.36 -14.61 -0.46
C TRP A 580 -4.81 -14.63 1.01
N GLU A 581 -6.10 -14.39 1.23
CA GLU A 581 -6.71 -14.19 2.55
C GLU A 581 -6.36 -15.32 3.52
N GLN A 582 -6.46 -16.58 3.09
CA GLN A 582 -6.17 -17.74 3.94
C GLN A 582 -4.71 -17.79 4.41
N VAL A 583 -3.74 -17.36 3.58
CA VAL A 583 -2.33 -17.26 3.99
C VAL A 583 -2.17 -16.15 5.02
N GLY A 584 -2.84 -15.02 4.79
CA GLY A 584 -2.86 -13.90 5.74
C GLY A 584 -3.39 -14.30 7.11
N GLU A 585 -4.49 -15.06 7.15
CA GLU A 585 -5.06 -15.60 8.38
C GLU A 585 -4.09 -16.52 9.12
N TRP A 586 -3.43 -17.45 8.40
CA TRP A 586 -2.45 -18.35 9.03
C TRP A 586 -1.24 -17.60 9.60
N ILE A 587 -0.78 -16.53 8.93
CA ILE A 587 0.27 -15.67 9.47
C ILE A 587 -0.20 -14.96 10.74
N ASP A 588 -1.42 -14.42 10.73
CA ASP A 588 -2.02 -13.73 11.89
C ASP A 588 -2.29 -14.68 13.08
N GLU A 589 -2.39 -15.98 12.84
CA GLU A 589 -2.51 -17.00 13.90
C GLU A 589 -1.17 -17.33 14.59
N ILE A 590 -0.01 -16.98 14.01
CA ILE A 590 1.32 -17.30 14.57
C ILE A 590 1.48 -16.84 16.04
N PRO A 591 1.17 -15.57 16.41
CA PRO A 591 1.26 -15.14 17.80
C PRO A 591 0.36 -15.96 18.75
N ARG A 592 -0.83 -16.37 18.29
CA ARG A 592 -1.76 -17.19 19.08
C ARG A 592 -1.19 -18.58 19.36
N TRP A 593 -0.60 -19.23 18.36
CA TRP A 593 0.01 -20.56 18.52
C TRP A 593 1.31 -20.51 19.31
N SER A 594 2.03 -19.40 19.25
CA SER A 594 3.29 -19.23 19.98
C SER A 594 3.16 -19.38 21.50
N GLY A 595 1.98 -19.13 22.08
CA GLY A 595 1.69 -19.37 23.51
C GLY A 595 1.56 -20.85 23.87
N LYS A 596 1.59 -21.76 22.88
CA LYS A 596 1.43 -23.21 23.02
C LYS A 596 2.62 -23.97 22.45
N VAL A 597 3.85 -23.48 22.67
CA VAL A 597 5.09 -24.06 22.09
C VAL A 597 5.18 -25.59 22.25
N GLU A 598 4.70 -26.14 23.36
CA GLU A 598 4.69 -27.59 23.61
C GLU A 598 3.90 -28.40 22.57
N SER A 599 2.90 -27.79 21.91
CA SER A 599 2.10 -28.47 20.88
C SER A 599 2.82 -28.57 19.54
N GLY A 600 3.85 -27.74 19.29
CA GLY A 600 4.54 -27.62 18.00
C GLY A 600 3.70 -27.00 16.88
N GLN A 601 2.46 -26.57 17.16
CA GLN A 601 1.54 -25.98 16.17
C GLN A 601 2.04 -24.64 15.62
N ASP A 602 2.83 -23.94 16.41
CA ASP A 602 3.47 -22.70 16.04
C ASP A 602 4.48 -22.93 14.90
N TRP A 603 5.29 -23.97 15.02
CA TRP A 603 6.21 -24.43 13.99
C TRP A 603 5.48 -25.01 12.76
N GLU A 604 4.44 -25.82 12.96
CA GLU A 604 3.61 -26.34 11.86
C GLU A 604 3.03 -25.20 11.02
N THR A 605 2.56 -24.14 11.67
CA THR A 605 2.01 -22.95 11.03
C THR A 605 3.07 -22.22 10.19
N VAL A 606 4.29 -22.07 10.70
CA VAL A 606 5.41 -21.46 9.94
C VAL A 606 5.72 -22.26 8.67
N VAL A 607 5.74 -23.60 8.76
CA VAL A 607 5.96 -24.47 7.60
C VAL A 607 4.80 -24.41 6.61
N LEU A 608 3.56 -24.39 7.09
CA LEU A 608 2.37 -24.23 6.27
C LEU A 608 2.41 -22.93 5.47
N VAL A 609 2.70 -21.80 6.13
CA VAL A 609 2.85 -20.49 5.47
C VAL A 609 3.93 -20.54 4.40
N ALA A 610 5.10 -21.11 4.70
CA ALA A 610 6.17 -21.26 3.72
C ALA A 610 5.72 -22.09 2.50
N LEU A 611 5.05 -23.22 2.73
CA LEU A 611 4.53 -24.07 1.66
C LEU A 611 3.55 -23.30 0.77
N CYS A 612 2.57 -22.61 1.34
CA CYS A 612 1.57 -21.88 0.58
C CYS A 612 2.19 -20.76 -0.27
N LEU A 613 3.14 -20.01 0.30
CA LEU A 613 3.87 -18.99 -0.45
C LEU A 613 4.75 -19.60 -1.56
N ARG A 614 5.35 -20.78 -1.35
CA ARG A 614 6.08 -21.52 -2.39
C ARG A 614 5.15 -22.02 -3.51
N CYS A 615 3.94 -22.44 -3.17
CA CYS A 615 2.94 -22.81 -4.17
C CYS A 615 2.54 -21.59 -5.02
N HIS A 616 2.32 -20.42 -4.42
CA HIS A 616 2.08 -19.18 -5.17
C HIS A 616 3.30 -18.76 -6.00
N GLU A 617 4.52 -18.90 -5.48
CA GLU A 617 5.74 -18.61 -6.23
C GLU A 617 5.85 -19.44 -7.52
N ALA A 618 5.47 -20.72 -7.46
CA ALA A 618 5.45 -21.60 -8.63
C ALA A 618 4.55 -21.08 -9.78
N MET A 619 3.56 -20.23 -9.49
CA MET A 619 2.73 -19.55 -10.51
C MET A 619 3.50 -18.48 -11.28
N TYR A 620 4.56 -17.90 -10.70
CA TYR A 620 5.24 -16.73 -11.27
C TYR A 620 6.68 -17.03 -11.73
N SER A 621 7.35 -17.98 -11.08
CA SER A 621 8.74 -18.34 -11.34
C SER A 621 8.91 -19.87 -11.43
N SER A 622 10.16 -20.34 -11.46
CA SER A 622 10.44 -21.78 -11.41
C SER A 622 10.05 -22.33 -10.03
N PRO A 623 9.32 -23.46 -9.95
CA PRO A 623 8.91 -24.04 -8.68
C PRO A 623 10.15 -24.43 -7.85
N HIS A 624 10.09 -24.17 -6.54
CA HIS A 624 11.13 -24.61 -5.63
C HIS A 624 11.27 -26.14 -5.66
N GLU A 625 12.49 -26.65 -5.62
CA GLU A 625 12.79 -28.09 -5.81
C GLU A 625 12.07 -29.00 -4.80
N LEU A 626 11.88 -28.52 -3.57
CA LEU A 626 11.14 -29.25 -2.52
C LEU A 626 9.62 -29.29 -2.70
N LEU A 627 9.04 -28.56 -3.67
CA LEU A 627 7.67 -28.85 -4.10
C LEU A 627 7.57 -30.18 -4.84
N LYS A 628 8.73 -30.73 -5.27
CA LYS A 628 8.90 -32.05 -5.90
C LYS A 628 7.96 -32.28 -7.08
N LEU A 629 7.57 -31.21 -7.78
CA LEU A 629 6.67 -31.29 -8.93
C LEU A 629 7.25 -32.23 -10.01
N PRO A 630 6.40 -32.95 -10.76
CA PRO A 630 6.86 -33.92 -11.75
C PRO A 630 7.73 -33.26 -12.83
N ARG A 631 8.68 -34.01 -13.41
CA ARG A 631 9.52 -33.50 -14.51
C ARG A 631 8.63 -33.03 -15.66
N GLY A 632 8.88 -31.81 -16.15
CA GLY A 632 8.05 -31.19 -17.18
C GLY A 632 6.69 -30.68 -16.68
N ALA A 633 6.51 -30.52 -15.36
CA ALA A 633 5.36 -29.83 -14.79
C ALA A 633 5.17 -28.47 -15.47
N ARG A 634 3.93 -28.18 -15.85
CA ARG A 634 3.55 -26.86 -16.33
C ARG A 634 3.38 -25.94 -15.13
N ARG A 635 3.64 -24.66 -15.33
CA ARG A 635 3.37 -23.62 -14.34
C ARG A 635 1.89 -23.70 -13.90
N PRO A 636 1.60 -23.79 -12.60
CA PRO A 636 0.23 -23.76 -12.08
C PRO A 636 -0.48 -22.48 -12.54
N ALA A 637 -1.71 -22.64 -13.03
CA ALA A 637 -2.62 -21.56 -13.32
C ALA A 637 -3.30 -21.03 -12.03
N ASP A 638 -3.41 -21.87 -11.01
CA ASP A 638 -4.09 -21.54 -9.76
C ASP A 638 -3.54 -22.31 -8.55
N VAL A 639 -3.76 -21.76 -7.35
CA VAL A 639 -3.40 -22.34 -6.05
C VAL A 639 -4.61 -22.31 -5.12
N HIS A 640 -5.06 -23.49 -4.70
CA HIS A 640 -6.19 -23.66 -3.78
C HIS A 640 -5.69 -23.98 -2.38
N LEU A 641 -6.17 -23.25 -1.37
CA LEU A 641 -5.79 -23.44 0.03
C LEU A 641 -7.02 -23.86 0.82
N MET A 642 -7.02 -25.09 1.37
CA MET A 642 -8.19 -25.68 2.00
C MET A 642 -7.87 -26.24 3.38
N ARG A 643 -8.73 -25.91 4.35
CA ARG A 643 -8.80 -26.63 5.63
C ARG A 643 -9.71 -27.84 5.44
N VAL A 644 -9.18 -29.04 5.65
CA VAL A 644 -9.93 -30.28 5.45
C VAL A 644 -10.75 -30.58 6.72
N PRO A 645 -12.08 -30.75 6.61
CA PRO A 645 -12.93 -31.05 7.76
C PRO A 645 -12.54 -32.36 8.44
N GLN A 646 -12.51 -32.36 9.78
CA GLN A 646 -12.04 -33.51 10.56
C GLN A 646 -12.98 -34.72 10.45
N GLU A 647 -14.28 -34.47 10.32
CA GLU A 647 -15.32 -35.47 10.13
C GLU A 647 -15.13 -36.30 8.85
N ASN A 648 -14.43 -35.74 7.86
CA ASN A 648 -14.25 -36.36 6.55
C ASN A 648 -12.89 -37.05 6.40
N CYS A 649 -12.01 -36.98 7.41
CA CYS A 649 -10.62 -37.39 7.26
C CYS A 649 -10.07 -38.13 8.48
N SER A 650 -9.83 -39.44 8.30
CA SER A 650 -9.08 -40.27 9.24
C SER A 650 -7.61 -40.45 8.82
N GLY A 651 -7.28 -40.16 7.57
CA GLY A 651 -5.92 -40.26 7.04
C GLY A 651 -5.72 -39.57 5.68
N PRO A 652 -4.53 -39.71 5.08
CA PRO A 652 -4.13 -39.00 3.87
C PRO A 652 -4.98 -39.36 2.64
N SER A 653 -5.37 -40.64 2.53
CA SER A 653 -6.22 -41.13 1.45
C SER A 653 -7.61 -40.49 1.48
N ASP A 654 -8.18 -40.29 2.67
CA ASP A 654 -9.49 -39.66 2.83
C ASP A 654 -9.43 -38.18 2.46
N MET A 655 -8.35 -37.47 2.84
CA MET A 655 -8.12 -36.08 2.44
C MET A 655 -8.07 -35.94 0.92
N LEU A 656 -7.40 -36.87 0.24
CA LEU A 656 -7.31 -36.87 -1.22
C LEU A 656 -8.65 -37.21 -1.87
N ALA A 657 -9.42 -38.14 -1.29
CA ALA A 657 -10.76 -38.48 -1.77
C ALA A 657 -11.70 -37.27 -1.65
N TRP A 658 -11.73 -36.63 -0.47
CA TRP A 658 -12.49 -35.40 -0.24
C TRP A 658 -12.09 -34.26 -1.19
N TRP A 659 -10.79 -34.09 -1.47
CA TRP A 659 -10.31 -33.09 -2.40
C TRP A 659 -10.80 -33.34 -3.83
N LYS A 660 -10.81 -34.60 -4.29
CA LYS A 660 -11.27 -34.97 -5.64
C LYS A 660 -12.76 -34.68 -5.88
N GLU A 661 -13.54 -34.54 -4.81
CA GLU A 661 -14.95 -34.15 -4.88
C GLU A 661 -15.16 -32.63 -5.00
N GLN A 662 -14.11 -31.83 -4.79
CA GLN A 662 -14.22 -30.38 -4.87
C GLN A 662 -14.25 -29.91 -6.34
N PRO A 663 -15.03 -28.87 -6.67
CA PRO A 663 -15.03 -28.30 -8.00
C PRO A 663 -13.71 -27.57 -8.27
N ILE A 664 -13.01 -27.97 -9.33
CA ILE A 664 -11.73 -27.38 -9.74
C ILE A 664 -11.92 -26.62 -11.05
N PRO A 665 -11.79 -25.29 -11.04
CA PRO A 665 -12.11 -24.48 -12.21
C PRO A 665 -11.01 -24.49 -13.28
N THR A 666 -9.74 -24.69 -12.91
CA THR A 666 -8.61 -24.52 -13.81
C THR A 666 -7.52 -25.58 -13.60
N TYR A 667 -6.79 -25.87 -14.69
CA TYR A 667 -5.64 -26.75 -14.71
C TYR A 667 -4.49 -26.10 -15.50
N PRO A 668 -3.22 -26.36 -15.17
CA PRO A 668 -2.75 -27.09 -13.99
C PRO A 668 -2.97 -26.32 -12.69
N TYR A 669 -3.14 -26.99 -11.55
CA TYR A 669 -3.29 -26.34 -10.24
C TYR A 669 -2.38 -26.97 -9.18
N ILE A 670 -2.17 -26.26 -8.07
CA ILE A 670 -1.69 -26.82 -6.80
C ILE A 670 -2.75 -26.63 -5.72
N ALA A 671 -3.11 -27.67 -4.99
CA ALA A 671 -3.99 -27.58 -3.82
C ALA A 671 -3.22 -27.91 -2.55
N VAL A 672 -3.27 -27.04 -1.54
CA VAL A 672 -2.70 -27.26 -0.21
C VAL A 672 -3.83 -27.61 0.75
N LEU A 673 -3.71 -28.76 1.40
CA LEU A 673 -4.71 -29.40 2.22
C LEU A 673 -4.16 -29.50 3.65
N SER A 674 -4.72 -28.69 4.56
CA SER A 674 -4.36 -28.70 5.98
C SER A 674 -5.47 -29.39 6.79
N PRO A 675 -5.22 -30.54 7.43
CA PRO A 675 -6.21 -31.22 8.24
C PRO A 675 -6.47 -30.47 9.54
N ASN A 676 -7.73 -30.30 9.92
CA ASN A 676 -8.11 -29.53 11.11
C ASN A 676 -8.18 -30.36 12.41
N GLY A 677 -7.30 -31.35 12.63
CA GLY A 677 -7.43 -32.18 13.84
C GLY A 677 -6.32 -33.17 14.14
N THR A 678 -6.43 -33.78 15.34
CA THR A 678 -5.43 -34.72 15.91
C THR A 678 -5.44 -36.12 15.29
N LYS A 679 -6.43 -36.44 14.44
CA LYS A 679 -6.62 -37.78 13.86
C LYS A 679 -5.64 -38.07 12.71
N THR A 680 -5.15 -37.05 12.01
CA THR A 680 -4.11 -37.19 10.99
C THR A 680 -2.73 -37.14 11.63
N SER A 681 -2.44 -38.06 12.55
CA SER A 681 -1.25 -38.02 13.41
C SER A 681 0.09 -38.10 12.65
N ILE A 682 0.05 -38.43 11.36
CA ILE A 682 1.24 -38.62 10.52
C ILE A 682 1.48 -37.50 9.49
N ILE A 683 0.50 -36.65 9.19
CA ILE A 683 0.62 -35.59 8.19
C ILE A 683 0.00 -34.31 8.74
N ASP A 684 0.80 -33.24 8.73
CA ASP A 684 0.38 -31.91 9.19
C ASP A 684 -0.10 -31.03 8.02
N VAL A 685 0.41 -31.28 6.82
CA VAL A 685 -0.11 -30.66 5.58
C VAL A 685 0.21 -31.55 4.38
N MET A 686 -0.71 -31.59 3.41
CA MET A 686 -0.54 -32.27 2.13
C MET A 686 -0.69 -31.27 0.99
N TRP A 687 0.00 -31.45 -0.12
CA TRP A 687 -0.31 -30.72 -1.34
C TRP A 687 -0.42 -31.65 -2.55
N VAL A 688 -1.30 -31.25 -3.47
CA VAL A 688 -1.67 -31.99 -4.66
C VAL A 688 -1.37 -31.12 -5.88
N TYR A 689 -0.65 -31.65 -6.85
CA TYR A 689 -0.51 -31.04 -8.17
C TYR A 689 -1.20 -31.91 -9.21
N GLN A 690 -1.99 -31.28 -10.08
CA GLN A 690 -2.62 -31.97 -11.19
C GLN A 690 -2.52 -31.14 -12.47
N LYS A 691 -2.07 -31.78 -13.55
CA LYS A 691 -1.80 -31.10 -14.82
C LYS A 691 -3.06 -30.84 -15.64
N GLU A 692 -4.01 -31.76 -15.60
CA GLU A 692 -5.27 -31.78 -16.35
C GLU A 692 -6.22 -32.77 -15.66
N ALA A 693 -7.53 -32.64 -15.91
CA ALA A 693 -8.56 -33.41 -15.19
C ALA A 693 -8.37 -34.93 -15.25
N ALA A 694 -7.95 -35.46 -16.40
CA ALA A 694 -7.73 -36.89 -16.61
C ALA A 694 -6.36 -37.40 -16.12
N ALA A 695 -5.42 -36.50 -15.79
CA ALA A 695 -4.09 -36.90 -15.35
C ALA A 695 -4.08 -37.34 -13.88
N ASN A 696 -3.19 -38.29 -13.57
CA ASN A 696 -2.92 -38.68 -12.20
C ASN A 696 -2.44 -37.49 -11.37
N CYS A 697 -2.96 -37.39 -10.16
CA CYS A 697 -2.51 -36.41 -9.17
C CYS A 697 -1.12 -36.77 -8.65
N PHE A 698 -0.24 -35.77 -8.53
CA PHE A 698 1.00 -35.88 -7.78
C PHE A 698 0.77 -35.38 -6.37
N VAL A 699 1.09 -36.20 -5.36
CA VAL A 699 0.76 -35.91 -3.96
C VAL A 699 2.02 -35.97 -3.11
N THR A 700 2.28 -34.90 -2.37
CA THR A 700 3.36 -34.85 -1.38
C THR A 700 2.80 -34.36 -0.05
N ALA A 701 3.39 -34.80 1.05
CA ALA A 701 2.98 -34.45 2.39
C ALA A 701 4.14 -34.02 3.27
N ILE A 702 3.83 -33.22 4.28
CA ILE A 702 4.76 -32.76 5.30
C ILE A 702 4.33 -33.32 6.65
N GLN A 703 5.33 -33.72 7.43
CA GLN A 703 5.22 -33.72 8.87
C GLN A 703 6.17 -32.69 9.48
N ALA A 704 5.62 -31.76 10.25
CA ALA A 704 6.27 -30.61 10.85
C ALA A 704 6.20 -30.63 12.39
N LYS A 705 6.54 -31.75 13.05
CA LYS A 705 6.66 -31.78 14.53
C LYS A 705 8.05 -31.34 15.01
N LEU A 706 8.09 -30.76 16.21
CA LEU A 706 9.33 -30.49 16.94
C LEU A 706 9.97 -31.81 17.42
N GLY A 707 11.27 -31.99 17.18
CA GLY A 707 12.06 -33.12 17.71
C GLY A 707 12.58 -34.10 16.65
N LYS A 708 13.32 -35.12 17.10
CA LYS A 708 14.05 -36.07 16.22
C LYS A 708 13.28 -37.35 15.89
N ALA A 709 12.11 -37.56 16.48
CA ALA A 709 11.33 -38.79 16.27
C ALA A 709 10.78 -38.83 14.84
N ILE A 710 11.06 -39.90 14.11
CA ILE A 710 10.54 -40.17 12.76
C ILE A 710 9.13 -40.77 12.91
N PRO A 711 8.19 -40.50 11.98
CA PRO A 711 6.86 -41.09 12.03
C PRO A 711 6.98 -42.62 12.01
N LYS A 712 6.24 -43.32 12.88
CA LYS A 712 6.27 -44.79 12.93
C LYS A 712 5.55 -45.46 11.76
N GLN A 713 4.66 -44.72 11.09
CA GLN A 713 3.88 -45.23 9.95
C GLN A 713 4.52 -44.77 8.65
N ASP A 714 4.52 -45.65 7.66
CA ASP A 714 5.03 -45.37 6.32
C ASP A 714 4.10 -44.43 5.56
N MET A 715 4.67 -43.65 4.63
CA MET A 715 3.86 -42.88 3.70
C MET A 715 3.06 -43.78 2.74
N PRO A 716 1.77 -43.48 2.50
CA PRO A 716 0.95 -44.22 1.55
C PRO A 716 1.59 -44.37 0.17
N GLN A 717 1.28 -45.46 -0.53
CA GLN A 717 1.81 -45.72 -1.87
C GLN A 717 1.40 -44.62 -2.86
N GLY A 718 2.39 -44.15 -3.63
CA GLY A 718 2.21 -43.05 -4.58
C GLY A 718 2.35 -41.65 -3.97
N MET A 719 2.63 -41.54 -2.67
CA MET A 719 2.89 -40.27 -1.99
C MET A 719 4.36 -40.15 -1.57
N LEU A 720 4.87 -38.92 -1.55
CA LEU A 720 6.17 -38.58 -0.99
C LEU A 720 5.99 -37.87 0.35
N GLY A 721 6.80 -38.20 1.37
CA GLY A 721 6.77 -37.52 2.66
C GLY A 721 8.03 -36.70 2.91
N LEU A 722 7.88 -35.47 3.40
CA LEU A 722 8.98 -34.59 3.82
C LEU A 722 8.90 -34.34 5.34
N LEU A 723 10.05 -34.36 6.02
CA LEU A 723 10.15 -34.10 7.45
C LEU A 723 10.76 -32.72 7.74
N PHE A 724 10.00 -31.87 8.46
CA PHE A 724 10.39 -30.52 8.88
C PHE A 724 10.51 -30.46 10.41
N ARG A 725 11.69 -30.73 10.96
CA ARG A 725 11.86 -31.01 12.40
C ARG A 725 12.35 -29.87 13.31
N GLY A 726 12.39 -28.63 12.83
CA GLY A 726 12.89 -27.46 13.59
C GLY A 726 14.40 -27.48 13.92
N GLN A 727 15.02 -28.66 14.01
CA GLN A 727 16.45 -28.92 14.05
C GLN A 727 16.79 -29.94 12.97
N ALA A 728 17.23 -29.46 11.81
CA ALA A 728 17.58 -30.31 10.67
C ALA A 728 18.99 -30.92 10.81
N PRO A 729 19.22 -32.17 10.39
CA PRO A 729 20.53 -32.80 10.36
C PRO A 729 21.44 -32.14 9.32
N ALA A 730 22.75 -32.32 9.51
CA ALA A 730 23.77 -31.80 8.59
C ALA A 730 23.73 -32.47 7.20
N ALA A 731 23.27 -33.71 7.10
CA ALA A 731 23.16 -34.46 5.87
C ALA A 731 21.77 -35.07 5.70
N THR A 732 21.30 -35.17 4.46
CA THR A 732 20.02 -35.80 4.13
C THR A 732 20.07 -37.25 4.58
N ARG A 733 19.06 -37.66 5.34
CA ARG A 733 18.81 -39.07 5.65
C ARG A 733 17.51 -39.45 4.97
N VAL A 734 17.61 -40.26 3.94
CA VAL A 734 16.46 -41.01 3.45
C VAL A 734 16.46 -42.29 4.25
N ASP A 735 15.42 -42.53 5.04
CA ASP A 735 15.20 -43.87 5.57
C ASP A 735 14.62 -44.70 4.41
N PRO A 736 15.38 -45.66 3.84
CA PRO A 736 14.91 -46.43 2.69
C PRO A 736 13.65 -47.24 3.01
N TRP A 737 13.30 -47.41 4.30
CA TRP A 737 12.18 -48.23 4.72
C TRP A 737 10.86 -47.47 4.88
N GLN A 738 10.84 -46.12 4.90
CA GLN A 738 9.62 -45.38 5.27
C GLN A 738 9.15 -44.28 4.30
N ARG A 739 9.80 -44.10 3.14
CA ARG A 739 9.47 -43.07 2.11
C ARG A 739 9.40 -41.62 2.64
N TRP A 740 10.01 -41.37 3.80
CA TRP A 740 10.19 -40.04 4.38
C TRP A 740 11.58 -39.50 4.03
N GLU A 741 11.63 -38.29 3.52
CA GLU A 741 12.86 -37.55 3.23
C GLU A 741 13.13 -36.55 4.37
N TYR A 742 14.25 -36.72 5.07
CA TYR A 742 14.68 -35.79 6.09
C TYR A 742 15.48 -34.65 5.45
N LEU A 743 14.94 -33.43 5.50
CA LEU A 743 15.54 -32.26 4.89
C LEU A 743 16.80 -31.81 5.63
N THR A 744 17.80 -31.32 4.90
CA THR A 744 18.98 -30.70 5.51
C THR A 744 18.66 -29.30 6.01
N ALA A 745 19.53 -28.76 6.88
CA ALA A 745 19.43 -27.36 7.30
C ALA A 745 19.47 -26.37 6.13
N ARG A 746 20.22 -26.71 5.06
CA ARG A 746 20.28 -25.91 3.83
C ARG A 746 18.96 -25.95 3.06
N ASP A 747 18.41 -27.14 2.84
CA ASP A 747 17.13 -27.31 2.12
C ASP A 747 16.00 -26.60 2.85
N PHE A 748 16.02 -26.71 4.17
CA PHE A 748 15.09 -26.06 5.06
C PHE A 748 15.17 -24.53 5.00
N ALA A 749 16.37 -23.96 5.14
CA ALA A 749 16.58 -22.52 5.04
C ALA A 749 16.23 -22.00 3.63
N SER A 750 16.54 -22.78 2.60
CA SER A 750 16.11 -22.50 1.23
C SER A 750 14.59 -22.45 1.15
N PHE A 751 13.89 -23.47 1.63
CA PHE A 751 12.43 -23.56 1.55
C PHE A 751 11.72 -22.41 2.26
N LEU A 752 12.08 -22.15 3.52
CA LEU A 752 11.53 -21.03 4.30
C LEU A 752 11.88 -19.68 3.68
N GLY A 753 13.08 -19.57 3.10
CA GLY A 753 13.63 -18.32 2.60
C GLY A 753 13.98 -17.32 3.71
N LYS A 754 14.53 -16.17 3.30
CA LYS A 754 15.18 -15.21 4.21
C LYS A 754 14.25 -14.58 5.25
N SER A 755 12.96 -14.42 4.93
CA SER A 755 12.00 -13.78 5.85
C SER A 755 11.47 -14.71 6.93
N LEU A 756 11.32 -16.02 6.66
CA LEU A 756 10.87 -17.01 7.66
C LEU A 756 11.99 -17.76 8.36
N THR A 757 13.23 -17.73 7.85
CA THR A 757 14.34 -18.50 8.46
C THR A 757 14.56 -18.15 9.94
N ALA A 758 14.29 -16.90 10.37
CA ALA A 758 14.39 -16.50 11.77
C ALA A 758 13.34 -17.18 12.69
N ALA A 759 12.25 -17.69 12.11
CA ALA A 759 11.20 -18.42 12.82
C ALA A 759 11.55 -19.90 13.05
N CYS A 760 12.67 -20.38 12.51
CA CYS A 760 13.17 -21.71 12.81
C CYS A 760 13.55 -21.84 14.31
N PRO A 761 13.00 -22.83 15.04
CA PRO A 761 13.34 -23.05 16.44
C PRO A 761 14.84 -23.24 16.70
N GLY A 762 15.57 -23.87 15.78
CA GLY A 762 17.02 -24.02 15.87
C GLY A 762 17.81 -22.72 15.80
N ASN A 763 17.19 -21.61 15.40
CA ASN A 763 17.80 -20.28 15.34
C ASN A 763 17.39 -19.40 16.53
N TRP A 764 16.51 -19.87 17.42
CA TRP A 764 16.14 -19.10 18.60
C TRP A 764 17.30 -19.16 19.61
N PRO A 765 17.64 -18.03 20.25
CA PRO A 765 18.59 -18.05 21.36
C PRO A 765 18.14 -19.12 22.36
N SER A 766 19.07 -19.98 22.78
CA SER A 766 18.75 -21.02 23.75
C SER A 766 18.12 -20.37 24.97
N LEU A 767 16.91 -20.81 25.34
CA LEU A 767 16.19 -20.35 26.54
C LEU A 767 16.90 -20.76 27.86
N THR A 768 18.15 -21.20 27.79
CA THR A 768 18.99 -21.55 28.93
C THR A 768 19.45 -20.28 29.61
N ASP A 769 18.64 -19.79 30.54
CA ASP A 769 19.10 -19.34 31.85
C ASP A 769 18.48 -20.25 32.92
#